data_AF-A0A6L8V0C6-F1
#
_entry.id   AF-A0A6L8V0C6-F1
#
_cell.length_a   1.000
_cell.length_b   1.000
_cell.length_c   1.000
_cell.angle_alpha   90.00
_cell.angle_beta   90.00
_cell.angle_gamma   90.00
#
_symmetry.space_group_name_H-M   'P 1'
#
loop_
_entity.id
_entity.type
_entity.pdbx_description
1 polymer ?
#
loop_
_entity_poly.entity_id
_entity_poly.type
_entity_poly.pdbx_seq_one_letter_code
_entity_poly.pdbx_strand_id
1 'polypeptide(L)'
;MVGLKAVRLGLVVLLSTAPVLAAGPSVEAASVKALTMKEAMDQGLKISSVLRDAKTDISKKKLELEQAQHAVKSEEAKASGLFAKPRNLSQELTTRLKVPEASKQLYIAQETLRQSMNTVQFEVQKAYLTAYQDGAAEENARKKLEEAKTGLDTVKKKRKFGLADSAEQEQTEKALEKAASVYKQAQLTAKSSRLALGKLLQLDMENKVQLTFEPDYANLDQKQLPGYITSALKSTVSLLKDTEDRRLADHKLSTTRDLYGSKFGSSRMKVMDGLYKAKDIDMELFLASYETTLSQVKADWEGFFLLLGFIPIPKSLLQGEFDGLRYLDDLRDALPIATMEQNKAVLQEKESRSAVIAAVRASYMEAKGAEEGYAQALRDKDSAVNALDKASQKVKLSLMKTEELTAYKEAVSKADEQILMAQMSYEAALGKLDIDTGGAVEKTLKMGILPYRNLDDGLAAVKPQNPKAPAGSWKLKPAVGPLLSDFSVTVNKKLGATEYALFTKEGRAISKRTKINKAVRQLTLKLSQTDNLKVVLYAKEKPLGELLLEGKGNAGQLAAADAEATDGAANGGSSTGGAGTVNGDSGSGADEEKWLGTVIIGSYKVQLDALTPEAYNAASATMSSSGQGIFYKADEPGAVWFGMDNAVDPSAIADSTSSAALSKKDAEALKVTVEIAKPGAIASLQTPEQLTQQIDTLKKDIVKLEAAKEAAVTDMKLSEIADLAVEIKDAQAQLGMLEALMKGDSQAALKQMELVNNPDALIAALSEETETPPGEPGGEEPPGGTAPGKEAASEDALAEQAELQQAKLEQALAAGEPDAAAAVLQQLLATQAQLADAQTGASEGQASLAEAKQKLEAALKLAQAQGDTARVATLTRSLEAVAEAAQTAKKDALFAQLDAVQVLAAALPQEAGVQQQLEQQVAKLLQELQQQEKAKYGPEEQQALADVSASLAAITAIDMTSAPEPDDAGSAGSGSSELKVAIQPIPAENVLSSNIFIKFDAPPVIINGQAYLPIRSVSESFGAAVDWDQDSLTVTVSTEYRTITSRIRDDKAYVDGDPVQIDGPAYLLEGRTYVPLRFIAESLGLQVDWNAPTQIIQISY
;
A
#
# COMPACT_ATOMS: atom_id res chain seq x y z
N MET A 1 78.88 6.79 20.13
CA MET A 1 78.85 7.41 18.79
C MET A 1 77.40 7.57 18.36
N VAL A 2 76.99 8.83 18.17
CA VAL A 2 76.09 9.37 17.11
C VAL A 2 74.84 8.59 16.70
N GLY A 3 73.66 9.25 16.79
CA GLY A 3 72.72 9.27 15.66
C GLY A 3 71.21 9.09 15.94
N LEU A 4 70.51 10.21 16.16
CA LEU A 4 69.05 10.42 16.09
C LEU A 4 68.30 9.73 14.92
N LYS A 5 67.02 9.34 15.13
CA LYS A 5 65.83 10.13 14.70
C LYS A 5 64.50 9.48 15.13
N ALA A 6 63.58 10.35 15.53
CA ALA A 6 62.24 10.10 16.03
C ALA A 6 61.17 10.01 14.91
N VAL A 7 60.06 9.31 15.18
CA VAL A 7 58.71 9.70 14.72
C VAL A 7 57.70 9.38 15.82
N ARG A 8 56.79 10.33 16.06
CA ARG A 8 55.87 10.49 17.19
C ARG A 8 54.64 9.59 17.07
N LEU A 9 54.30 8.86 18.14
CA LEU A 9 52.93 8.40 18.41
C LEU A 9 52.27 9.39 19.40
N GLY A 10 51.15 9.99 19.00
CA GLY A 10 50.31 10.82 19.86
C GLY A 10 49.58 9.97 20.88
N LEU A 11 49.76 10.35 22.14
CA LEU A 11 49.29 9.71 23.36
C LEU A 11 47.78 9.94 23.55
N VAL A 12 46.96 8.88 23.54
CA VAL A 12 45.57 8.92 24.03
C VAL A 12 45.63 8.76 25.55
N VAL A 13 45.39 9.85 26.27
CA VAL A 13 45.24 9.82 27.74
C VAL A 13 43.81 9.46 28.07
N LEU A 14 43.62 8.28 28.65
CA LEU A 14 42.40 7.79 29.29
C LEU A 14 41.91 8.78 30.36
N LEU A 15 40.73 9.36 30.15
CA LEU A 15 39.96 10.07 31.17
C LEU A 15 39.08 9.06 31.91
N SER A 16 39.61 8.51 33.01
CA SER A 16 38.82 7.90 34.07
C SER A 16 39.24 8.50 35.40
N THR A 17 38.89 9.76 35.65
CA THR A 17 39.00 10.35 36.99
C THR A 17 37.67 10.19 37.72
N ALA A 18 37.39 8.96 38.17
CA ALA A 18 36.56 8.79 39.34
C ALA A 18 37.39 9.27 40.55
N PRO A 19 36.87 10.13 41.45
CA PRO A 19 37.59 10.47 42.66
C PRO A 19 37.61 9.24 43.56
N VAL A 20 38.76 8.59 43.66
CA VAL A 20 39.05 7.62 44.72
C VAL A 20 39.11 8.39 46.04
N LEU A 21 38.00 8.41 46.76
CA LEU A 21 37.97 8.77 48.17
C LEU A 21 38.76 7.71 48.94
N ALA A 22 39.89 8.12 49.52
CA ALA A 22 40.69 7.29 50.40
C ALA A 22 39.83 6.82 51.59
N ALA A 23 39.75 5.51 51.76
CA ALA A 23 39.13 4.85 52.90
C ALA A 23 39.89 5.21 54.19
N GLY A 24 39.26 6.01 55.07
CA GLY A 24 39.53 6.05 56.50
C GLY A 24 38.56 5.12 57.25
N PRO A 25 38.89 4.64 58.46
CA PRO A 25 38.17 3.55 59.09
C PRO A 25 36.73 3.97 59.46
N SER A 26 35.80 3.30 58.79
CA SER A 26 34.43 2.94 59.17
C SER A 26 33.91 3.49 60.51
N VAL A 27 33.05 4.51 60.41
CA VAL A 27 31.82 4.55 61.20
C VAL A 27 30.69 4.05 60.29
N GLU A 28 30.06 2.99 60.74
CA GLU A 28 29.00 2.21 60.11
C GLU A 28 27.79 3.12 59.78
N ALA A 29 27.75 3.62 58.54
CA ALA A 29 26.56 4.25 57.96
C ALA A 29 25.97 3.27 56.96
N ALA A 30 24.72 2.87 57.19
CA ALA A 30 23.94 1.97 56.36
C ALA A 30 24.20 2.20 54.85
N SER A 31 24.52 1.12 54.14
CA SER A 31 24.89 1.12 52.73
C SER A 31 23.91 1.96 51.90
N VAL A 32 24.36 3.13 51.43
CA VAL A 32 23.59 3.95 50.49
C VAL A 32 23.46 3.13 49.20
N LYS A 33 22.26 2.63 48.93
CA LYS A 33 21.98 1.83 47.72
C LYS A 33 22.18 2.74 46.51
N ALA A 34 23.22 2.50 45.70
CA ALA A 34 23.39 3.21 44.45
C ALA A 34 22.24 2.84 43.50
N LEU A 35 21.65 3.83 42.84
CA LEU A 35 20.61 3.63 41.84
C LEU A 35 21.17 4.07 40.50
N THR A 36 21.11 3.18 39.50
CA THR A 36 21.47 3.50 38.12
C THR A 36 20.25 4.00 37.34
N MET A 37 20.47 4.68 36.21
CA MET A 37 19.39 5.15 35.35
C MET A 37 18.55 4.01 34.78
N LYS A 38 19.20 2.92 34.35
CA LYS A 38 18.53 1.72 33.84
C LYS A 38 17.63 1.07 34.89
N GLU A 39 18.13 0.87 36.11
CA GLU A 39 17.32 0.33 37.21
C GLU A 39 16.13 1.23 37.56
N ALA A 40 16.30 2.55 37.48
CA ALA A 40 15.21 3.49 37.65
C ALA A 40 14.14 3.32 36.57
N MET A 41 14.53 3.23 35.29
CA MET A 41 13.60 3.01 34.17
C MET A 41 12.88 1.67 34.28
N ASP A 42 13.60 0.58 34.54
CA ASP A 42 13.03 -0.77 34.73
C ASP A 42 12.00 -0.78 35.87
N GLN A 43 12.33 -0.14 36.99
CA GLN A 43 11.42 0.00 38.12
C GLN A 43 10.20 0.85 37.76
N GLY A 44 10.39 1.99 37.09
CA GLY A 44 9.30 2.87 36.65
C GLY A 44 8.31 2.15 35.73
N LEU A 45 8.81 1.38 34.75
CA LEU A 45 7.99 0.52 33.88
C LEU A 45 7.19 -0.53 34.66
N LYS A 46 7.80 -1.12 35.70
CA LYS A 46 7.17 -2.16 36.50
C LYS A 46 5.99 -1.65 37.34
N ILE A 47 6.13 -0.45 37.91
CA ILE A 47 5.17 0.07 38.89
C ILE A 47 4.19 1.11 38.34
N SER A 48 4.42 1.61 37.13
CA SER A 48 3.57 2.62 36.47
C SER A 48 2.09 2.21 36.44
N SER A 49 1.24 3.08 36.98
CA SER A 49 -0.22 2.90 36.90
C SER A 49 -0.72 3.02 35.47
N VAL A 50 -0.16 3.93 34.67
CA VAL A 50 -0.53 4.13 33.26
C VAL A 50 -0.37 2.85 32.46
N LEU A 51 0.73 2.12 32.65
CA LEU A 51 0.96 0.85 31.95
C LEU A 51 0.05 -0.28 32.45
N ARG A 52 -0.30 -0.28 33.74
CA ARG A 52 -1.27 -1.23 34.30
C ARG A 52 -2.67 -0.98 33.73
N ASP A 53 -3.07 0.27 33.63
CA ASP A 53 -4.37 0.68 33.09
C ASP A 53 -4.46 0.35 31.60
N ALA A 54 -3.40 0.62 30.82
CA ALA A 54 -3.32 0.23 29.41
C ALA A 54 -3.39 -1.29 29.19
N LYS A 55 -2.70 -2.10 30.02
CA LYS A 55 -2.82 -3.58 29.97
C LYS A 55 -4.24 -4.07 30.31
N THR A 56 -4.90 -3.39 31.24
CA THR A 56 -6.29 -3.68 31.62
C THR A 56 -7.23 -3.35 30.46
N ASP A 57 -7.02 -2.22 29.78
CA ASP A 57 -7.79 -1.84 28.60
C ASP A 57 -7.62 -2.85 27.45
N ILE A 58 -6.40 -3.32 27.16
CA ILE A 58 -6.17 -4.39 26.18
C ILE A 58 -6.97 -5.65 26.52
N SER A 59 -6.97 -6.06 27.80
CA SER A 59 -7.73 -7.23 28.25
C SER A 59 -9.23 -7.04 28.04
N LYS A 60 -9.75 -5.83 28.29
CA LYS A 60 -11.13 -5.45 28.01
C LYS A 60 -11.45 -5.47 26.51
N LYS A 61 -10.59 -4.88 25.67
CA LYS A 61 -10.76 -4.86 24.20
C LYS A 61 -10.72 -6.26 23.59
N LYS A 62 -9.89 -7.16 24.14
CA LYS A 62 -9.86 -8.56 23.74
C LYS A 62 -11.20 -9.26 24.03
N LEU A 63 -11.78 -9.02 25.20
CA LEU A 63 -13.10 -9.55 25.56
C LEU A 63 -14.21 -8.96 24.66
N GLU A 64 -14.16 -7.66 24.36
CA GLU A 64 -15.10 -6.99 23.44
C GLU A 64 -15.03 -7.60 22.02
N LEU A 65 -13.84 -7.94 21.53
CA LEU A 65 -13.67 -8.63 20.25
C LEU A 65 -14.28 -10.05 20.26
N GLU A 66 -14.04 -10.81 21.32
CA GLU A 66 -14.63 -12.14 21.49
C GLU A 66 -16.17 -12.07 21.53
N GLN A 67 -16.72 -11.10 22.27
CA GLN A 67 -18.16 -10.83 22.31
C GLN A 67 -18.71 -10.43 20.94
N ALA A 68 -17.99 -9.59 20.18
CA ALA A 68 -18.38 -9.21 18.82
C ALA A 68 -18.43 -10.43 17.88
N GLN A 69 -17.43 -11.32 17.94
CA GLN A 69 -17.40 -12.56 17.16
C GLN A 69 -18.55 -13.49 17.50
N HIS A 70 -18.84 -13.70 18.79
CA HIS A 70 -19.99 -14.50 19.22
C HIS A 70 -21.31 -13.88 18.79
N ALA A 71 -21.46 -12.56 18.87
CA ALA A 71 -22.66 -11.87 18.44
C ALA A 71 -22.91 -12.07 16.95
N VAL A 72 -21.90 -11.86 16.09
CA VAL A 72 -22.00 -12.07 14.64
C VAL A 72 -22.37 -13.52 14.32
N LYS A 73 -21.66 -14.51 14.89
CA LYS A 73 -21.99 -15.94 14.70
C LYS A 73 -23.43 -16.27 15.11
N SER A 74 -23.89 -15.71 16.24
CA SER A 74 -25.26 -15.93 16.71
C SER A 74 -26.31 -15.30 15.79
N GLU A 75 -25.96 -14.19 15.13
CA GLU A 75 -26.83 -13.48 14.19
C GLU A 75 -26.87 -14.18 12.82
N GLU A 76 -25.73 -14.67 12.33
CA GLU A 76 -25.63 -15.50 11.12
C GLU A 76 -26.40 -16.83 11.28
N ALA A 77 -26.31 -17.47 12.46
CA ALA A 77 -27.08 -18.66 12.78
C ALA A 77 -28.60 -18.39 12.79
N LYS A 78 -29.04 -17.18 13.16
CA LYS A 78 -30.44 -16.77 13.06
C LYS A 78 -30.85 -16.45 11.63
N ALA A 79 -29.94 -15.90 10.83
CA ALA A 79 -30.16 -15.51 9.44
C ALA A 79 -30.20 -16.70 8.46
N SER A 80 -29.63 -17.85 8.84
CA SER A 80 -29.60 -19.09 8.04
C SER A 80 -30.79 -20.03 8.26
N GLY A 81 -31.73 -19.68 9.15
CA GLY A 81 -32.92 -20.49 9.41
C GLY A 81 -33.97 -20.41 8.29
N LEU A 82 -34.73 -21.50 8.08
CA LEU A 82 -35.81 -21.58 7.06
C LEU A 82 -36.91 -20.49 7.18
N PHE A 83 -36.98 -19.82 8.33
CA PHE A 83 -37.92 -18.74 8.63
C PHE A 83 -37.19 -17.45 9.04
N ALA A 84 -35.94 -17.27 8.60
CA ALA A 84 -35.16 -16.08 8.89
C ALA A 84 -35.85 -14.84 8.33
N LYS A 85 -36.03 -13.82 9.17
CA LYS A 85 -36.57 -12.54 8.72
C LYS A 85 -35.52 -11.80 7.88
N PRO A 86 -35.90 -11.14 6.78
CA PRO A 86 -34.98 -10.29 6.03
C PRO A 86 -34.49 -9.13 6.90
N ARG A 87 -33.33 -8.59 6.54
CA ARG A 87 -32.68 -7.50 7.27
C ARG A 87 -32.64 -6.24 6.41
N ASN A 88 -32.68 -5.09 7.07
CA ASN A 88 -32.43 -3.80 6.42
C ASN A 88 -30.93 -3.48 6.39
N LEU A 89 -30.56 -2.46 5.62
CA LEU A 89 -29.16 -2.06 5.44
C LEU A 89 -28.44 -1.78 6.76
N SER A 90 -29.12 -1.15 7.72
CA SER A 90 -28.54 -0.79 9.02
C SER A 90 -28.15 -2.02 9.83
N GLN A 91 -29.04 -3.02 9.89
CA GLN A 91 -28.78 -4.27 10.60
C GLN A 91 -27.65 -5.07 9.94
N GLU A 92 -27.62 -5.14 8.60
CA GLU A 92 -26.57 -5.84 7.86
C GLU A 92 -25.21 -5.17 8.04
N LEU A 93 -25.14 -3.85 7.88
CA LEU A 93 -23.91 -3.08 8.05
C LEU A 93 -23.37 -3.17 9.49
N THR A 94 -24.25 -3.05 10.49
CA THR A 94 -23.88 -3.17 11.90
C THR A 94 -23.30 -4.55 12.21
N THR A 95 -23.89 -5.61 11.66
CA THR A 95 -23.39 -6.98 11.87
C THR A 95 -22.00 -7.14 11.25
N ARG A 96 -21.83 -6.69 10.00
CA ARG A 96 -20.57 -6.86 9.23
C ARG A 96 -19.41 -6.01 9.75
N LEU A 97 -19.67 -4.84 10.35
CA LEU A 97 -18.62 -3.96 10.89
C LEU A 97 -18.23 -4.26 12.34
N LYS A 98 -19.02 -5.02 13.09
CA LYS A 98 -18.81 -5.27 14.52
C LYS A 98 -17.44 -5.87 14.86
N VAL A 99 -16.99 -6.85 14.09
CA VAL A 99 -15.69 -7.51 14.29
C VAL A 99 -14.52 -6.64 13.82
N PRO A 100 -14.55 -6.03 12.62
CA PRO A 100 -13.55 -5.04 12.21
C PRO A 100 -13.35 -3.90 13.21
N GLU A 101 -14.44 -3.32 13.73
CA GLU A 101 -14.37 -2.23 14.72
C GLU A 101 -13.72 -2.66 16.03
N ALA A 102 -14.12 -3.81 16.58
CA ALA A 102 -13.52 -4.35 17.80
C ALA A 102 -12.04 -4.72 17.62
N SER A 103 -11.68 -5.26 16.44
CA SER A 103 -10.30 -5.62 16.10
C SER A 103 -9.39 -4.38 16.05
N LYS A 104 -9.86 -3.32 15.40
CA LYS A 104 -9.17 -2.02 15.38
C LYS A 104 -8.97 -1.47 16.79
N GLN A 105 -10.00 -1.50 17.64
CA GLN A 105 -9.88 -0.98 19.00
C GLN A 105 -8.83 -1.75 19.83
N LEU A 106 -8.75 -3.07 19.66
CA LEU A 106 -7.71 -3.89 20.30
C LEU A 106 -6.30 -3.51 19.79
N TYR A 107 -6.13 -3.37 18.47
CA TYR A 107 -4.86 -2.97 17.87
C TYR A 107 -4.38 -1.60 18.38
N ILE A 108 -5.26 -0.60 18.39
CA ILE A 108 -4.92 0.74 18.91
C ILE A 108 -4.58 0.70 20.40
N ALA A 109 -5.26 -0.11 21.21
CA ALA A 109 -4.92 -0.27 22.62
C ALA A 109 -3.53 -0.90 22.83
N GLN A 110 -3.14 -1.87 21.99
CA GLN A 110 -1.81 -2.48 22.01
C GLN A 110 -0.70 -1.47 21.66
N GLU A 111 -0.89 -0.69 20.60
CA GLU A 111 0.06 0.34 20.19
C GLU A 111 0.15 1.51 21.20
N THR A 112 -0.99 1.85 21.84
CA THR A 112 -1.02 2.84 22.92
C THR A 112 -0.21 2.38 24.13
N LEU A 113 -0.26 1.09 24.49
CA LEU A 113 0.59 0.54 25.55
C LEU A 113 2.07 0.70 25.19
N ARG A 114 2.45 0.37 23.95
CA ARG A 114 3.83 0.49 23.47
C ARG A 114 4.32 1.94 23.54
N GLN A 115 3.54 2.90 23.03
CA GLN A 115 3.90 4.32 23.14
C GLN A 115 3.97 4.80 24.60
N SER A 116 3.05 4.35 25.45
CA SER A 116 3.06 4.69 26.88
C SER A 116 4.31 4.16 27.60
N MET A 117 4.85 3.00 27.18
CA MET A 117 6.10 2.48 27.73
C MET A 117 7.27 3.43 27.44
N ASN A 118 7.40 3.89 26.19
CA ASN A 118 8.44 4.83 25.79
C ASN A 118 8.29 6.17 26.54
N THR A 119 7.06 6.69 26.67
CA THR A 119 6.80 7.92 27.43
C THR A 119 7.19 7.78 28.90
N VAL A 120 6.84 6.66 29.55
CA VAL A 120 7.20 6.42 30.96
C VAL A 120 8.71 6.31 31.13
N GLN A 121 9.42 5.63 30.22
CA GLN A 121 10.89 5.57 30.24
C GLN A 121 11.49 6.98 30.16
N PHE A 122 11.03 7.79 29.21
CA PHE A 122 11.52 9.16 29.04
C PHE A 122 11.24 10.06 30.25
N GLU A 123 10.04 9.97 30.84
CA GLU A 123 9.71 10.74 32.06
C GLU A 123 10.62 10.38 33.24
N VAL A 124 10.89 9.08 33.42
CA VAL A 124 11.81 8.59 34.45
C VAL A 124 13.24 9.03 34.15
N GLN A 125 13.70 8.88 32.91
CA GLN A 125 15.02 9.33 32.46
C GLN A 125 15.21 10.82 32.74
N LYS A 126 14.25 11.67 32.35
CA LYS A 126 14.28 13.11 32.59
C LYS A 126 14.32 13.48 34.07
N ALA A 127 13.49 12.84 34.89
CA ALA A 127 13.47 13.05 36.33
C ALA A 127 14.79 12.60 36.99
N TYR A 128 15.33 11.47 36.54
CA TYR A 128 16.61 10.93 37.00
C TYR A 128 17.76 11.90 36.70
N LEU A 129 17.83 12.35 35.45
CA LEU A 129 18.79 13.34 35.00
C LEU A 129 18.69 14.61 35.86
N THR A 130 17.49 15.18 36.02
CA THR A 130 17.29 16.39 36.84
C THR A 130 17.78 16.21 38.27
N ALA A 131 17.44 15.08 38.91
CA ALA A 131 17.90 14.78 40.27
C ALA A 131 19.43 14.61 40.37
N TYR A 132 20.07 14.06 39.34
CA TYR A 132 21.52 13.96 39.24
C TYR A 132 22.17 15.35 39.12
N GLN A 133 21.65 16.22 38.26
CA GLN A 133 22.15 17.60 38.07
C GLN A 133 22.11 18.41 39.34
N ASP A 134 20.97 18.41 40.01
CA ASP A 134 20.77 19.20 41.23
C ASP A 134 21.65 18.64 42.37
N GLY A 135 21.84 17.32 42.42
CA GLY A 135 22.76 16.68 43.36
C GLY A 135 24.22 17.11 43.14
N ALA A 136 24.68 17.16 41.89
CA ALA A 136 26.00 17.66 41.54
C ALA A 136 26.16 19.15 41.88
N ALA A 137 25.13 19.96 41.62
CA ALA A 137 25.11 21.38 41.98
C ALA A 137 25.15 21.60 43.51
N GLU A 138 24.44 20.79 44.30
CA GLU A 138 24.51 20.78 45.76
C GLU A 138 25.94 20.47 46.24
N GLU A 139 26.59 19.45 45.68
CA GLU A 139 27.96 19.07 46.06
C GLU A 139 28.97 20.18 45.73
N ASN A 140 28.84 20.81 44.55
CA ASN A 140 29.71 21.93 44.16
C ASN A 140 29.50 23.16 45.06
N ALA A 141 28.24 23.49 45.41
CA ALA A 141 27.94 24.55 46.35
C ALA A 141 28.50 24.26 47.75
N ARG A 142 28.47 22.99 48.18
CA ARG A 142 29.08 22.55 49.45
C ARG A 142 30.59 22.74 49.44
N LYS A 143 31.29 22.35 48.36
CA LYS A 143 32.75 22.55 48.23
C LYS A 143 33.12 24.03 48.34
N LYS A 144 32.42 24.91 47.61
CA LYS A 144 32.59 26.37 47.68
C LYS A 144 32.34 26.94 49.09
N LEU A 145 31.37 26.39 49.82
CA LEU A 145 31.12 26.75 51.22
C LEU A 145 32.29 26.37 52.14
N GLU A 146 32.85 25.16 52.00
CA GLU A 146 34.00 24.72 52.80
C GLU A 146 35.28 25.52 52.48
N GLU A 147 35.48 25.88 51.21
CA GLU A 147 36.57 26.78 50.78
C GLU A 147 36.42 28.16 51.41
N ALA A 148 35.22 28.74 51.40
CA ALA A 148 34.95 30.04 52.02
C ALA A 148 35.16 30.02 53.55
N LYS A 149 34.78 28.93 54.23
CA LYS A 149 35.07 28.72 55.67
C LYS A 149 36.57 28.70 55.94
N THR A 150 37.30 27.92 55.14
CA THR A 150 38.77 27.79 55.26
C THR A 150 39.47 29.12 55.00
N GLY A 151 38.98 29.89 54.02
CA GLY A 151 39.45 31.24 53.72
C GLY A 151 39.26 32.19 54.89
N LEU A 152 38.06 32.21 55.49
CA LEU A 152 37.78 33.03 56.68
C LEU A 152 38.66 32.65 57.87
N ASP A 153 38.86 31.35 58.15
CA ASP A 153 39.75 30.89 59.22
C ASP A 153 41.20 31.33 59.00
N THR A 154 41.63 31.36 57.74
CA THR A 154 42.96 31.84 57.36
C THR A 154 43.10 33.33 57.60
N VAL A 155 42.14 34.15 57.18
CA VAL A 155 42.15 35.61 57.43
C VAL A 155 42.08 35.92 58.93
N LYS A 156 41.24 35.20 59.68
CA LYS A 156 41.18 35.32 61.16
C LYS A 156 42.52 34.99 61.82
N LYS A 157 43.26 34.00 61.33
CA LYS A 157 44.62 33.69 61.77
C LYS A 157 45.59 34.82 61.42
N LYS A 158 45.61 35.30 60.16
CA LYS A 158 46.48 36.41 59.72
C LYS A 158 46.26 37.68 60.54
N ARG A 159 45.00 38.00 60.86
CA ARG A 159 44.64 39.17 61.69
C ARG A 159 45.23 39.09 63.09
N LYS A 160 45.31 37.89 63.71
CA LYS A 160 45.96 37.70 65.02
C LYS A 160 47.45 38.03 65.00
N PHE A 161 48.10 37.98 63.84
CA PHE A 161 49.51 38.32 63.65
C PHE A 161 49.74 39.70 63.02
N GLY A 162 48.69 40.53 62.86
CA GLY A 162 48.78 41.85 62.24
C GLY A 162 49.01 41.83 60.71
N LEU A 163 48.76 40.69 60.06
CA LEU A 163 49.02 40.46 58.63
C LEU A 163 47.79 40.63 57.73
N ALA A 164 46.64 41.04 58.28
CA ALA A 164 45.38 41.29 57.56
C ALA A 164 44.58 42.37 58.30
N ASP A 165 43.80 43.17 57.58
CA ASP A 165 42.99 44.26 58.14
C ASP A 165 41.52 43.85 58.43
N SER A 166 40.71 44.76 58.97
CA SER A 166 39.30 44.49 59.27
C SER A 166 38.41 44.40 58.03
N ALA A 167 38.79 45.07 56.94
CA ALA A 167 38.02 45.07 55.69
C ALA A 167 38.14 43.72 54.96
N GLU A 168 39.33 43.11 54.95
CA GLU A 168 39.59 41.78 54.38
C GLU A 168 38.80 40.68 55.11
N GLN A 169 38.65 40.80 56.44
CA GLN A 169 37.78 39.89 57.21
C GLN A 169 36.30 40.10 56.87
N GLU A 170 35.82 41.34 56.82
CA GLU A 170 34.41 41.62 56.47
C GLU A 170 34.06 41.09 55.08
N GLN A 171 34.99 41.22 54.12
CA GLN A 171 34.81 40.71 52.77
C GLN A 171 34.73 39.18 52.72
N THR A 172 35.56 38.47 53.49
CA THR A 172 35.52 37.00 53.57
C THR A 172 34.31 36.48 54.36
N GLU A 173 33.80 37.22 55.36
CA GLU A 173 32.55 36.91 56.06
C GLU A 173 31.34 37.03 55.11
N LYS A 174 31.26 38.10 54.31
CA LYS A 174 30.22 38.24 53.27
C LYS A 174 30.28 37.13 52.23
N ALA A 175 31.48 36.73 51.82
CA ALA A 175 31.66 35.62 50.88
C ALA A 175 31.17 34.28 51.46
N LEU A 176 31.43 34.02 52.74
CA LEU A 176 30.93 32.84 53.46
C LEU A 176 29.39 32.84 53.56
N GLU A 177 28.79 33.98 53.92
CA GLU A 177 27.34 34.11 54.01
C GLU A 177 26.67 33.85 52.64
N LYS A 178 27.22 34.43 51.58
CA LYS A 178 26.77 34.18 50.20
C LYS A 178 26.87 32.70 49.84
N ALA A 179 28.01 32.05 50.12
CA ALA A 179 28.20 30.63 49.84
C ALA A 179 27.22 29.74 50.63
N ALA A 180 26.93 30.09 51.90
CA ALA A 180 25.98 29.37 52.74
C ALA A 180 24.54 29.47 52.21
N SER A 181 24.15 30.65 51.73
CA SER A 181 22.85 30.87 51.09
C SER A 181 22.69 30.03 49.83
N VAL A 182 23.69 30.06 48.93
CA VAL A 182 23.70 29.26 47.69
C VAL A 182 23.63 27.76 47.98
N TYR A 183 24.39 27.26 48.96
CA TYR A 183 24.33 25.86 49.37
C TYR A 183 22.94 25.46 49.88
N LYS A 184 22.32 26.28 50.74
CA LYS A 184 20.97 26.00 51.25
C LYS A 184 19.93 25.93 50.13
N GLN A 185 20.03 26.82 49.14
CA GLN A 185 19.16 26.81 47.97
C GLN A 185 19.37 25.54 47.15
N ALA A 186 20.61 25.19 46.81
CA ALA A 186 20.94 23.98 46.06
C ALA A 186 20.50 22.70 46.79
N GLN A 187 20.63 22.66 48.11
CA GLN A 187 20.17 21.53 48.94
C GLN A 187 18.64 21.34 48.86
N LEU A 188 17.86 22.43 48.86
CA LEU A 188 16.40 22.35 48.74
C LEU A 188 15.98 21.90 47.34
N THR A 189 16.64 22.41 46.29
CA THR A 189 16.39 21.98 44.90
C THR A 189 16.71 20.50 44.71
N ALA A 190 17.88 20.04 45.15
CA ALA A 190 18.28 18.63 45.07
C ALA A 190 17.34 17.71 45.85
N LYS A 191 16.86 18.14 47.02
CA LYS A 191 15.85 17.38 47.76
C LYS A 191 14.54 17.28 46.95
N SER A 192 14.10 18.38 46.36
CA SER A 192 12.87 18.45 45.58
C SER A 192 12.89 17.51 44.36
N SER A 193 13.95 17.56 43.54
CA SER A 193 14.07 16.73 42.34
C SER A 193 14.19 15.23 42.64
N ARG A 194 14.90 14.85 43.71
CA ARG A 194 14.92 13.45 44.18
C ARG A 194 13.55 12.95 44.63
N LEU A 195 12.77 13.78 45.33
CA LEU A 195 11.41 13.40 45.74
C LEU A 195 10.48 13.26 44.53
N ALA A 196 10.66 14.08 43.49
CA ALA A 196 9.95 13.92 42.23
C ALA A 196 10.29 12.58 41.55
N LEU A 197 11.56 12.19 41.50
CA LEU A 197 11.98 10.87 41.03
C LEU A 197 11.41 9.74 41.92
N GLY A 198 11.50 9.88 43.25
CA GLY A 198 10.95 8.90 44.20
C GLY A 198 9.45 8.66 44.02
N LYS A 199 8.68 9.70 43.68
CA LYS A 199 7.26 9.58 43.36
C LYS A 199 7.01 8.72 42.12
N LEU A 200 7.82 8.88 41.06
CA LEU A 200 7.72 8.07 39.84
C LEU A 200 8.13 6.61 40.06
N LEU A 201 9.05 6.36 41.00
CA LEU A 201 9.58 5.02 41.31
C LEU A 201 8.88 4.32 42.50
N GLN A 202 7.97 5.02 43.19
CA GLN A 202 7.41 4.63 44.50
C GLN A 202 8.50 4.23 45.50
N LEU A 203 9.61 4.97 45.53
CA LEU A 203 10.70 4.79 46.46
C LEU A 203 10.77 5.98 47.42
N ASP A 204 10.99 5.71 48.70
CA ASP A 204 11.29 6.76 49.67
C ASP A 204 12.70 7.31 49.41
N MET A 205 12.74 8.56 48.94
CA MET A 205 13.95 9.29 48.57
C MET A 205 14.16 10.52 49.48
N GLU A 206 13.61 10.50 50.70
CA GLU A 206 13.91 11.52 51.71
C GLU A 206 15.40 11.52 52.08
N ASN A 207 16.00 10.34 52.19
CA ASN A 207 17.42 10.16 52.45
C ASN A 207 18.26 10.32 51.16
N LYS A 208 19.55 10.66 51.32
CA LYS A 208 20.49 10.76 50.18
C LYS A 208 20.71 9.37 49.56
N VAL A 209 20.32 9.24 48.30
CA VAL A 209 20.60 8.09 47.42
C VAL A 209 21.72 8.50 46.46
N GLN A 210 22.66 7.60 46.22
CA GLN A 210 23.75 7.85 45.27
C GLN A 210 23.27 7.53 43.85
N LEU A 211 23.17 8.55 43.00
CA LEU A 211 22.83 8.41 41.59
C LEU A 211 24.12 8.30 40.78
N THR A 212 24.12 7.41 39.80
CA THR A 212 25.26 7.20 38.90
C THR A 212 24.84 7.48 37.46
N PHE A 213 25.67 8.19 36.71
CA PHE A 213 25.41 8.51 35.33
C PHE A 213 26.64 8.19 34.50
N GLU A 214 26.46 7.29 33.54
CA GLU A 214 27.47 6.97 32.53
C GLU A 214 27.05 7.65 31.22
N PRO A 215 27.93 8.40 30.56
CA PRO A 215 27.63 9.01 29.27
C PRO A 215 27.31 7.98 28.20
N ASP A 216 26.37 8.30 27.34
CA ASP A 216 26.13 7.64 26.07
C ASP A 216 25.88 8.65 24.95
N TYR A 217 25.84 8.16 23.72
CA TYR A 217 25.54 8.96 22.54
C TYR A 217 24.90 8.11 21.45
N ALA A 218 24.04 8.73 20.65
CA ALA A 218 23.40 8.10 19.51
C ALA A 218 24.16 8.39 18.21
N ASN A 219 23.97 7.54 17.19
CA ASN A 219 24.40 7.89 15.84
C ASN A 219 23.38 8.87 15.21
N LEU A 220 23.75 10.14 15.15
CA LEU A 220 22.95 11.16 14.49
C LEU A 220 23.48 11.47 13.07
N ASP A 221 24.20 10.60 12.37
CA ASP A 221 24.54 10.87 10.96
C ASP A 221 23.25 11.14 10.15
N GLN A 222 23.28 12.12 9.23
CA GLN A 222 22.11 12.46 8.39
C GLN A 222 21.53 11.25 7.63
N LYS A 223 22.39 10.28 7.36
CA LYS A 223 22.06 8.98 6.75
C LYS A 223 21.07 8.14 7.57
N GLN A 224 20.96 8.36 8.87
CA GLN A 224 20.03 7.65 9.76
C GLN A 224 18.60 8.23 9.71
N LEU A 225 18.44 9.49 9.27
CA LEU A 225 17.15 10.19 9.27
C LEU A 225 16.04 9.45 8.49
N PRO A 226 16.28 8.87 7.29
CA PRO A 226 15.26 8.06 6.62
C PRO A 226 14.83 6.83 7.42
N GLY A 227 15.76 6.19 8.15
CA GLY A 227 15.46 5.06 9.04
C GLY A 227 14.58 5.48 10.21
N TYR A 228 14.90 6.61 10.84
CA TYR A 228 14.11 7.22 11.91
C TYR A 228 12.69 7.59 11.45
N ILE A 229 12.55 8.21 10.28
CA ILE A 229 11.24 8.52 9.68
C ILE A 229 10.45 7.23 9.42
N THR A 230 11.10 6.20 8.87
CA THR A 230 10.45 4.92 8.57
C THR A 230 9.94 4.23 9.83
N SER A 231 10.73 4.25 10.91
CA SER A 231 10.32 3.71 12.20
C SER A 231 9.13 4.48 12.79
N ALA A 232 9.16 5.82 12.74
CA ALA A 232 8.07 6.67 13.20
C ALA A 232 6.75 6.37 12.45
N LEU A 233 6.82 6.28 11.12
CA LEU A 233 5.65 6.00 10.28
C LEU A 233 4.97 4.65 10.59
N LYS A 234 5.72 3.68 11.12
CA LYS A 234 5.22 2.36 11.50
C LYS A 234 4.71 2.28 12.95
N SER A 235 4.98 3.28 13.78
CA SER A 235 4.90 3.14 15.23
C SER A 235 4.14 4.28 15.92
N THR A 236 3.99 5.44 15.28
CA THR A 236 3.26 6.58 15.84
C THR A 236 1.75 6.32 15.89
N VAL A 237 1.19 6.28 17.10
CA VAL A 237 -0.21 5.88 17.36
C VAL A 237 -1.22 6.79 16.67
N SER A 238 -1.00 8.10 16.59
CA SER A 238 -1.93 9.00 15.90
C SER A 238 -2.07 8.65 14.42
N LEU A 239 -0.94 8.44 13.72
CA LEU A 239 -0.94 8.00 12.33
C LEU A 239 -1.53 6.60 12.18
N LEU A 240 -1.19 5.66 13.07
CA LEU A 240 -1.76 4.31 13.05
C LEU A 240 -3.28 4.34 13.25
N LYS A 241 -3.78 5.20 14.13
CA LYS A 241 -5.21 5.41 14.32
C LYS A 241 -5.88 5.92 13.05
N ASP A 242 -5.33 6.96 12.42
CA ASP A 242 -5.89 7.50 11.19
C ASP A 242 -5.80 6.49 10.02
N THR A 243 -4.74 5.67 10.00
CA THR A 243 -4.58 4.55 9.06
C THR A 243 -5.66 3.50 9.25
N GLU A 244 -5.96 3.12 10.50
CA GLU A 244 -7.04 2.19 10.82
C GLU A 244 -8.44 2.81 10.62
N ASP A 245 -8.60 4.12 10.84
CA ASP A 245 -9.81 4.88 10.52
C ASP A 245 -10.08 4.81 9.01
N ARG A 246 -9.04 5.04 8.17
CA ARG A 246 -9.14 4.90 6.71
C ARG A 246 -9.46 3.47 6.29
N ARG A 247 -8.76 2.47 6.84
CA ARG A 247 -9.03 1.05 6.55
C ARG A 247 -10.47 0.65 6.91
N LEU A 248 -10.97 1.13 8.04
CA LEU A 248 -12.35 0.88 8.44
C LEU A 248 -13.34 1.59 7.50
N ALA A 249 -13.04 2.81 7.07
CA ALA A 249 -13.85 3.55 6.11
C ALA A 249 -13.88 2.87 4.72
N ASP A 250 -12.74 2.36 4.24
CA ASP A 250 -12.66 1.54 3.02
C ASP A 250 -13.51 0.26 3.16
N HIS A 251 -13.38 -0.45 4.28
CA HIS A 251 -14.17 -1.65 4.55
C HIS A 251 -15.67 -1.34 4.63
N LYS A 252 -16.05 -0.23 5.27
CA LYS A 252 -17.44 0.26 5.35
C LYS A 252 -17.97 0.62 3.97
N LEU A 253 -17.19 1.32 3.14
CA LEU A 253 -17.56 1.67 1.77
C LEU A 253 -17.73 0.42 0.90
N SER A 254 -16.76 -0.50 0.91
CA SER A 254 -16.83 -1.76 0.16
C SER A 254 -18.04 -2.59 0.60
N THR A 255 -18.22 -2.78 1.91
CA THR A 255 -19.37 -3.53 2.45
C THR A 255 -20.68 -2.87 2.03
N THR A 256 -20.77 -1.55 2.09
CA THR A 256 -21.98 -0.83 1.67
C THR A 256 -22.22 -1.03 0.17
N ARG A 257 -21.18 -0.95 -0.67
CA ARG A 257 -21.29 -1.22 -2.12
C ARG A 257 -21.73 -2.65 -2.42
N ASP A 258 -21.16 -3.64 -1.76
CA ASP A 258 -21.54 -5.05 -1.95
C ASP A 258 -23.00 -5.28 -1.60
N LEU A 259 -23.46 -4.66 -0.51
CA LEU A 259 -24.87 -4.70 -0.10
C LEU A 259 -25.79 -4.01 -1.10
N TYR A 260 -25.38 -2.87 -1.65
CA TYR A 260 -26.15 -2.18 -2.70
C TYR A 260 -26.16 -2.98 -4.01
N GLY A 261 -25.03 -3.54 -4.44
CA GLY A 261 -24.93 -4.38 -5.63
C GLY A 261 -25.77 -5.65 -5.51
N SER A 262 -25.74 -6.31 -4.34
CA SER A 262 -26.59 -7.48 -4.06
C SER A 262 -28.08 -7.16 -4.04
N LYS A 263 -28.49 -5.91 -3.72
CA LYS A 263 -29.91 -5.53 -3.61
C LYS A 263 -30.47 -4.83 -4.85
N PHE A 264 -29.66 -4.09 -5.58
CA PHE A 264 -30.09 -3.27 -6.73
C PHE A 264 -29.52 -3.74 -8.07
N GLY A 265 -28.58 -4.70 -8.07
CA GLY A 265 -27.96 -5.26 -9.27
C GLY A 265 -26.67 -4.54 -9.68
N SER A 266 -25.71 -5.28 -10.23
CA SER A 266 -24.39 -4.77 -10.62
C SER A 266 -24.46 -3.71 -11.73
N SER A 267 -25.40 -3.83 -12.67
CA SER A 267 -25.56 -2.88 -13.78
C SER A 267 -25.84 -1.45 -13.30
N ARG A 268 -26.73 -1.29 -12.31
CA ARG A 268 -27.08 0.02 -11.73
C ARG A 268 -25.93 0.63 -10.93
N MET A 269 -25.05 -0.21 -10.42
CA MET A 269 -23.86 0.23 -9.67
C MET A 269 -22.68 0.60 -10.59
N LYS A 270 -22.69 0.25 -11.89
CA LYS A 270 -21.54 0.46 -12.80
C LYS A 270 -21.05 1.91 -12.87
N VAL A 271 -21.97 2.89 -12.96
CA VAL A 271 -21.60 4.31 -13.03
C VAL A 271 -20.94 4.75 -11.73
N MET A 272 -21.50 4.35 -10.59
CA MET A 272 -20.97 4.64 -9.26
C MET A 272 -19.61 3.93 -9.05
N ASP A 273 -19.49 2.67 -9.46
CA ASP A 273 -18.27 1.87 -9.44
C ASP A 273 -17.15 2.46 -10.31
N GLY A 274 -17.51 3.13 -11.41
CA GLY A 274 -16.59 3.93 -12.23
C GLY A 274 -16.08 5.17 -11.49
N LEU A 275 -16.97 5.93 -10.83
CA LEU A 275 -16.60 7.12 -10.05
C LEU A 275 -15.66 6.78 -8.87
N TYR A 276 -15.80 5.58 -8.29
CA TYR A 276 -14.92 5.11 -7.21
C TYR A 276 -13.50 4.76 -7.64
N LYS A 277 -13.25 4.55 -8.95
CA LYS A 277 -11.90 4.29 -9.48
C LYS A 277 -11.12 5.58 -9.75
N ALA A 278 -11.78 6.73 -9.66
CA ALA A 278 -11.14 8.03 -9.82
C ALA A 278 -10.24 8.35 -8.61
N LYS A 279 -9.13 9.06 -8.88
CA LYS A 279 -8.14 9.47 -7.87
C LYS A 279 -8.72 10.43 -6.83
N ASP A 280 -9.70 11.23 -7.24
CA ASP A 280 -10.50 12.13 -6.39
C ASP A 280 -11.98 11.94 -6.75
N ILE A 281 -12.82 11.60 -5.77
CA ILE A 281 -14.25 11.38 -5.98
C ILE A 281 -14.96 12.74 -5.94
N ASP A 282 -15.48 13.19 -7.08
CA ASP A 282 -16.36 14.36 -7.15
C ASP A 282 -17.70 14.04 -6.46
N MET A 283 -17.91 14.62 -5.28
CA MET A 283 -19.09 14.36 -4.47
C MET A 283 -20.39 14.89 -5.09
N GLU A 284 -20.34 15.93 -5.92
CA GLU A 284 -21.55 16.45 -6.59
C GLU A 284 -21.99 15.50 -7.72
N LEU A 285 -21.03 15.06 -8.54
CA LEU A 285 -21.28 14.08 -9.60
C LEU A 285 -21.70 12.71 -9.03
N PHE A 286 -21.08 12.32 -7.92
CA PHE A 286 -21.43 11.12 -7.17
C PHE A 286 -22.86 11.19 -6.65
N LEU A 287 -23.26 12.29 -6.00
CA LEU A 287 -24.62 12.47 -5.48
C LEU A 287 -25.65 12.50 -6.61
N ALA A 288 -25.35 13.12 -7.75
CA ALA A 288 -26.24 13.09 -8.92
C ALA A 288 -26.44 11.67 -9.47
N SER A 289 -25.36 10.89 -9.56
CA SER A 289 -25.39 9.48 -9.99
C SER A 289 -26.13 8.60 -8.98
N TYR A 290 -25.95 8.90 -7.69
CA TYR A 290 -26.64 8.25 -6.58
C TYR A 290 -28.15 8.49 -6.63
N GLU A 291 -28.58 9.74 -6.75
CA GLU A 291 -29.99 10.10 -6.85
C GLU A 291 -30.66 9.48 -8.08
N THR A 292 -29.94 9.42 -9.21
CA THR A 292 -30.39 8.75 -10.43
C THR A 292 -30.63 7.26 -10.18
N THR A 293 -29.70 6.59 -9.51
CA THR A 293 -29.83 5.17 -9.13
C THR A 293 -31.05 4.95 -8.23
N LEU A 294 -31.24 5.79 -7.20
CA LEU A 294 -32.41 5.70 -6.32
C LEU A 294 -33.72 5.96 -7.08
N SER A 295 -33.71 6.88 -8.05
CA SER A 295 -34.88 7.17 -8.88
C SER A 295 -35.26 6.01 -9.79
N GLN A 296 -34.29 5.30 -10.37
CA GLN A 296 -34.51 4.10 -11.17
C GLN A 296 -35.10 2.96 -10.31
N VAL A 297 -34.51 2.72 -9.13
CA VAL A 297 -35.02 1.72 -8.17
C VAL A 297 -36.44 2.07 -7.73
N LYS A 298 -36.76 3.36 -7.57
CA LYS A 298 -38.12 3.80 -7.25
C LYS A 298 -39.10 3.50 -8.41
N ALA A 299 -38.70 3.80 -9.63
CA ALA A 299 -39.53 3.65 -10.83
C ALA A 299 -39.97 2.19 -11.07
N ASP A 300 -39.13 1.20 -10.73
CA ASP A 300 -39.46 -0.22 -10.85
C ASP A 300 -40.74 -0.62 -10.08
N TRP A 301 -41.00 0.08 -8.97
CA TRP A 301 -42.12 -0.15 -8.06
C TRP A 301 -43.31 0.77 -8.32
N GLU A 302 -43.24 1.65 -9.31
CA GLU A 302 -44.35 2.49 -9.76
C GLU A 302 -45.24 1.73 -10.78
N GLY A 303 -46.55 1.96 -10.71
CA GLY A 303 -47.53 1.30 -11.59
C GLY A 303 -48.28 0.12 -10.95
N PHE A 304 -48.97 -0.65 -11.79
CA PHE A 304 -49.86 -1.73 -11.38
C PHE A 304 -49.36 -3.07 -11.94
N PHE A 305 -49.33 -4.08 -11.08
CA PHE A 305 -49.23 -5.48 -11.45
C PHE A 305 -50.63 -6.04 -11.68
N LEU A 306 -50.87 -6.73 -12.79
CA LEU A 306 -52.18 -7.34 -13.07
C LEU A 306 -52.26 -8.73 -12.47
N LEU A 307 -52.98 -8.87 -11.36
CA LEU A 307 -53.30 -10.18 -10.78
C LEU A 307 -54.42 -10.83 -11.61
N LEU A 308 -54.22 -12.09 -12.02
CA LEU A 308 -55.16 -12.85 -12.86
C LEU A 308 -55.48 -12.19 -14.23
N GLY A 309 -54.62 -11.27 -14.71
CA GLY A 309 -54.76 -10.63 -16.03
C GLY A 309 -55.75 -9.46 -16.12
N PHE A 310 -56.50 -9.13 -15.07
CA PHE A 310 -57.49 -8.03 -15.12
C PHE A 310 -57.69 -7.27 -13.80
N ILE A 311 -57.10 -7.70 -12.69
CA ILE A 311 -57.19 -6.99 -11.41
C ILE A 311 -55.91 -6.18 -11.20
N PRO A 312 -55.93 -4.84 -11.38
CA PRO A 312 -54.75 -4.01 -11.17
C PRO A 312 -54.45 -3.90 -9.67
N ILE A 313 -53.33 -4.48 -9.25
CA ILE A 313 -52.78 -4.35 -7.91
C ILE A 313 -51.59 -3.40 -7.98
N PRO A 314 -51.59 -2.28 -7.25
CA PRO A 314 -50.41 -1.41 -7.15
C PRO A 314 -49.16 -2.22 -6.82
N LYS A 315 -48.07 -2.08 -7.58
CA LYS A 315 -46.80 -2.79 -7.31
C LYS A 315 -46.26 -2.49 -5.91
N SER A 316 -46.55 -1.30 -5.38
CA SER A 316 -46.23 -0.89 -4.01
C SER A 316 -46.90 -1.72 -2.89
N LEU A 317 -47.98 -2.45 -3.19
CA LEU A 317 -48.60 -3.41 -2.24
C LEU A 317 -47.90 -4.77 -2.22
N LEU A 318 -47.16 -5.11 -3.28
CA LEU A 318 -46.33 -6.31 -3.37
C LEU A 318 -44.92 -6.09 -2.83
N GLN A 319 -44.53 -4.83 -2.62
CA GLN A 319 -43.27 -4.45 -2.02
C GLN A 319 -43.23 -4.93 -0.56
N GLY A 320 -42.35 -5.89 -0.26
CA GLY A 320 -42.09 -6.34 1.09
C GLY A 320 -41.53 -5.23 1.97
N GLU A 321 -41.42 -5.52 3.27
CA GLU A 321 -40.90 -4.58 4.28
C GLU A 321 -39.45 -4.13 3.99
N PHE A 322 -38.70 -4.90 3.20
CA PHE A 322 -37.28 -4.69 2.91
C PHE A 322 -36.93 -4.66 1.41
N ASP A 323 -37.92 -4.41 0.55
CA ASP A 323 -37.74 -4.37 -0.92
C ASP A 323 -37.63 -2.93 -1.45
N GLY A 324 -36.93 -2.75 -2.58
CA GLY A 324 -36.74 -1.45 -3.22
C GLY A 324 -36.11 -0.42 -2.29
N LEU A 325 -36.62 0.81 -2.28
CA LEU A 325 -36.10 1.87 -1.41
C LEU A 325 -36.30 1.61 0.11
N ARG A 326 -37.23 0.72 0.51
CA ARG A 326 -37.50 0.43 1.92
C ARG A 326 -36.34 -0.30 2.62
N TYR A 327 -35.53 -1.02 1.85
CA TYR A 327 -34.25 -1.57 2.33
C TYR A 327 -33.34 -0.48 2.94
N LEU A 328 -33.45 0.74 2.43
CA LEU A 328 -32.67 1.91 2.79
C LEU A 328 -33.37 2.84 3.80
N ASP A 329 -34.60 2.56 4.25
CA ASP A 329 -35.42 3.53 5.01
C ASP A 329 -34.70 4.12 6.24
N ASP A 330 -33.86 3.33 6.92
CA ASP A 330 -33.09 3.77 8.09
C ASP A 330 -31.72 4.38 7.75
N LEU A 331 -31.22 4.19 6.52
CA LEU A 331 -29.86 4.51 6.10
C LEU A 331 -29.81 4.92 4.62
N ARG A 332 -30.70 5.84 4.22
CA ARG A 332 -30.81 6.28 2.83
C ARG A 332 -29.53 6.87 2.28
N ASP A 333 -28.72 7.54 3.08
CA ASP A 333 -27.49 8.19 2.60
C ASP A 333 -26.24 7.39 2.97
N ALA A 334 -26.35 6.12 3.33
CA ALA A 334 -25.21 5.32 3.80
C ALA A 334 -24.06 5.25 2.80
N LEU A 335 -24.36 5.09 1.51
CA LEU A 335 -23.32 5.02 0.47
C LEU A 335 -22.61 6.37 0.26
N PRO A 336 -23.31 7.52 0.10
CA PRO A 336 -22.69 8.84 0.15
C PRO A 336 -21.90 9.12 1.43
N ILE A 337 -22.45 8.79 2.60
CA ILE A 337 -21.78 9.01 3.88
C ILE A 337 -20.51 8.18 3.97
N ALA A 338 -20.55 6.90 3.61
CA ALA A 338 -19.35 6.03 3.61
C ALA A 338 -18.28 6.56 2.64
N THR A 339 -18.69 7.11 1.50
CA THR A 339 -17.79 7.74 0.52
C THR A 339 -17.13 8.99 1.08
N MET A 340 -17.91 9.88 1.71
CA MET A 340 -17.39 11.08 2.37
C MET A 340 -16.46 10.74 3.55
N GLU A 341 -16.82 9.75 4.36
CA GLU A 341 -15.99 9.27 5.47
C GLU A 341 -14.65 8.72 4.97
N GLN A 342 -14.66 7.97 3.87
CA GLN A 342 -13.45 7.43 3.25
C GLN A 342 -12.56 8.54 2.70
N ASN A 343 -13.10 9.48 1.94
CA ASN A 343 -12.36 10.64 1.44
C ASN A 343 -11.75 11.46 2.59
N LYS A 344 -12.54 11.71 3.64
CA LYS A 344 -12.08 12.43 4.84
C LYS A 344 -10.94 11.67 5.53
N ALA A 345 -11.06 10.35 5.69
CA ALA A 345 -10.04 9.54 6.34
C ALA A 345 -8.74 9.47 5.52
N VAL A 346 -8.83 9.44 4.18
CA VAL A 346 -7.65 9.54 3.28
C VAL A 346 -6.90 10.86 3.50
N LEU A 347 -7.62 11.99 3.53
CA LEU A 347 -7.02 13.30 3.77
C LEU A 347 -6.39 13.38 5.17
N GLN A 348 -7.09 12.89 6.20
CA GLN A 348 -6.59 12.88 7.57
C GLN A 348 -5.33 12.01 7.72
N GLU A 349 -5.27 10.82 7.12
CA GLU A 349 -4.05 9.99 7.14
C GLU A 349 -2.88 10.71 6.46
N LYS A 350 -3.12 11.36 5.32
CA LYS A 350 -2.08 12.13 4.59
C LYS A 350 -1.54 13.28 5.43
N GLU A 351 -2.41 14.04 6.09
CA GLU A 351 -2.03 15.14 6.99
C GLU A 351 -1.22 14.61 8.18
N SER A 352 -1.68 13.55 8.85
CA SER A 352 -0.98 12.93 9.96
C SER A 352 0.38 12.34 9.57
N ARG A 353 0.49 11.76 8.36
CA ARG A 353 1.75 11.25 7.83
C ARG A 353 2.77 12.38 7.66
N SER A 354 2.33 13.50 7.09
CA SER A 354 3.16 14.71 6.96
C SER A 354 3.57 15.27 8.32
N ALA A 355 2.64 15.30 9.27
CA ALA A 355 2.90 15.77 10.63
C ALA A 355 3.94 14.90 11.36
N VAL A 356 3.87 13.57 11.23
CA VAL A 356 4.88 12.65 11.81
C VAL A 356 6.27 12.90 11.21
N ILE A 357 6.36 13.04 9.88
CA ILE A 357 7.63 13.34 9.21
C ILE A 357 8.21 14.68 9.71
N ALA A 358 7.36 15.71 9.81
CA ALA A 358 7.77 17.02 10.31
C ALA A 358 8.23 16.97 11.77
N ALA A 359 7.52 16.23 12.63
CA ALA A 359 7.87 16.06 14.04
C ALA A 359 9.24 15.39 14.21
N VAL A 360 9.49 14.27 13.51
CA VAL A 360 10.78 13.57 13.54
C VAL A 360 11.91 14.47 13.04
N ARG A 361 11.69 15.23 11.96
CA ARG A 361 12.70 16.18 11.48
C ARG A 361 12.99 17.26 12.51
N ALA A 362 11.96 17.80 13.17
CA ALA A 362 12.12 18.82 14.19
C ALA A 362 12.90 18.31 15.40
N SER A 363 12.54 17.14 15.94
CA SER A 363 13.27 16.54 17.07
C SER A 363 14.67 16.07 16.68
N TYR A 364 14.88 15.64 15.45
CA TYR A 364 16.21 15.30 14.94
C TYR A 364 17.11 16.53 14.89
N MET A 365 16.60 17.66 14.38
CA MET A 365 17.34 18.93 14.37
C MET A 365 17.60 19.47 15.78
N GLU A 366 16.67 19.29 16.71
CA GLU A 366 16.86 19.62 18.12
C GLU A 366 17.96 18.76 18.76
N ALA A 367 17.95 17.44 18.52
CA ALA A 367 18.98 16.51 18.98
C ALA A 367 20.35 16.85 18.38
N LYS A 368 20.40 17.23 17.11
CA LYS A 368 21.63 17.71 16.44
C LYS A 368 22.17 19.01 17.02
N GLY A 369 21.29 19.98 17.28
CA GLY A 369 21.69 21.22 17.95
C GLY A 369 22.28 20.96 19.33
N ALA A 370 21.68 20.02 20.08
CA ALA A 370 22.18 19.61 21.39
C ALA A 370 23.50 18.83 21.31
N GLU A 371 23.68 17.97 20.28
CA GLU A 371 24.92 17.25 20.00
C GLU A 371 26.09 18.22 19.79
N GLU A 372 25.89 19.25 18.95
CA GLU A 372 26.93 20.25 18.69
C GLU A 372 27.21 21.12 19.92
N GLY A 373 26.17 21.45 20.70
CA GLY A 373 26.34 22.12 22.00
C GLY A 373 27.20 21.31 22.98
N TYR A 374 26.98 19.99 23.05
CA TYR A 374 27.77 19.09 23.89
C TYR A 374 29.21 18.95 23.37
N ALA A 375 29.37 18.80 22.06
CA ALA A 375 30.68 18.78 21.42
C ALA A 375 31.48 20.05 21.69
N GLN A 376 30.84 21.22 21.61
CA GLN A 376 31.49 22.50 21.89
C GLN A 376 31.95 22.62 23.34
N ALA A 377 31.13 22.20 24.30
CA ALA A 377 31.52 22.19 25.72
C ALA A 377 32.77 21.30 25.97
N LEU A 378 32.87 20.16 25.27
CA LEU A 378 34.05 19.29 25.32
C LEU A 378 35.29 19.97 24.73
N ARG A 379 35.15 20.67 23.60
CA ARG A 379 36.24 21.47 22.99
C ARG A 379 36.69 22.61 23.89
N ASP A 380 35.76 23.28 24.56
CA ASP A 380 36.04 24.39 25.49
C ASP A 380 36.83 23.90 26.71
N LYS A 381 36.52 22.70 27.23
CA LYS A 381 37.35 22.06 28.28
C LYS A 381 38.75 21.75 27.80
N ASP A 382 38.93 21.18 26.60
CA ASP A 382 40.26 20.94 26.02
C ASP A 382 41.07 22.25 25.95
N SER A 383 40.42 23.34 25.53
CA SER A 383 41.03 24.68 25.49
C SER A 383 41.42 25.19 26.89
N ALA A 384 40.53 25.07 27.86
CA ALA A 384 40.77 25.49 29.25
C ALA A 384 41.91 24.69 29.92
N VAL A 385 41.96 23.37 29.71
CA VAL A 385 43.04 22.50 30.21
C VAL A 385 44.38 22.88 29.57
N ASN A 386 44.40 23.08 28.25
CA ASN A 386 45.61 23.54 27.55
C ASN A 386 46.10 24.91 28.05
N ALA A 387 45.17 25.83 28.37
CA ALA A 387 45.51 27.12 28.94
C ALA A 387 46.09 26.99 30.36
N LEU A 388 45.49 26.13 31.20
CA LEU A 388 45.98 25.82 32.55
C LEU A 388 47.37 25.19 32.53
N ASP A 389 47.65 24.28 31.60
CA ASP A 389 48.98 23.67 31.45
C ASP A 389 50.04 24.70 31.07
N LYS A 390 49.73 25.58 30.11
CA LYS A 390 50.62 26.69 29.73
C LYS A 390 50.86 27.65 30.91
N ALA A 391 49.82 28.00 31.65
CA ALA A 391 49.94 28.84 32.84
C ALA A 391 50.79 28.15 33.93
N SER A 392 50.56 26.87 34.17
CA SER A 392 51.33 26.05 35.12
C SER A 392 52.82 25.98 34.76
N GLN A 393 53.15 25.90 33.47
CA GLN A 393 54.54 25.97 33.00
C GLN A 393 55.16 27.36 33.24
N LYS A 394 54.42 28.44 33.00
CA LYS A 394 54.90 29.81 33.29
C LYS A 394 55.18 30.01 34.78
N VAL A 395 54.33 29.48 35.67
CA VAL A 395 54.57 29.51 37.13
C VAL A 395 55.84 28.73 37.47
N LYS A 396 56.06 27.53 36.91
CA LYS A 396 57.29 26.76 37.11
C LYS A 396 58.55 27.51 36.64
N LEU A 397 58.44 28.32 35.59
CA LEU A 397 59.51 29.15 35.06
C LEU A 397 59.64 30.51 35.78
N SER A 398 58.87 30.76 36.85
CA SER A 398 58.81 32.05 37.56
C SER A 398 58.40 33.25 36.67
N LEU A 399 57.72 32.98 35.56
CA LEU A 399 57.18 33.98 34.63
C LEU A 399 55.75 34.42 35.00
N MET A 400 55.15 33.83 36.04
CA MET A 400 53.78 34.09 36.51
C MET A 400 53.69 33.78 38.02
N LYS A 401 52.87 34.51 38.77
CA LYS A 401 52.63 34.25 40.21
C LYS A 401 51.65 33.09 40.42
N THR A 402 51.81 32.34 41.51
CA THR A 402 50.93 31.20 41.85
C THR A 402 49.47 31.61 42.05
N GLU A 403 49.23 32.85 42.53
CA GLU A 403 47.88 33.39 42.72
C GLU A 403 47.10 33.51 41.40
N GLU A 404 47.78 33.82 40.29
CA GLU A 404 47.18 33.94 38.95
C GLU A 404 46.72 32.58 38.38
N LEU A 405 47.20 31.47 38.93
CA LEU A 405 46.79 30.11 38.53
C LEU A 405 45.35 29.78 38.93
N THR A 406 44.80 30.49 39.92
CA THR A 406 43.44 30.25 40.44
C THR A 406 42.36 30.46 39.37
N ALA A 407 42.47 31.52 38.57
CA ALA A 407 41.52 31.82 37.49
C ALA A 407 41.49 30.72 36.41
N TYR A 408 42.64 30.11 36.08
CA TYR A 408 42.71 29.01 35.13
C TYR A 408 42.09 27.71 35.68
N LYS A 409 42.29 27.41 36.96
CA LYS A 409 41.64 26.27 37.62
C LYS A 409 40.12 26.45 37.67
N GLU A 410 39.66 27.67 37.97
CA GLU A 410 38.23 28.00 37.96
C GLU A 410 37.62 27.88 36.55
N ALA A 411 38.37 28.26 35.50
CA ALA A 411 37.94 28.09 34.12
C ALA A 411 37.73 26.61 33.75
N VAL A 412 38.64 25.71 34.15
CA VAL A 412 38.47 24.25 33.95
C VAL A 412 37.24 23.74 34.72
N SER A 413 37.08 24.15 35.98
CA SER A 413 35.90 23.76 36.78
C SER A 413 34.58 24.24 36.17
N LYS A 414 34.55 25.43 35.57
CA LYS A 414 33.36 25.94 34.85
C LYS A 414 33.08 25.16 33.57
N ALA A 415 34.12 24.78 32.83
CA ALA A 415 33.98 23.94 31.65
C ALA A 415 33.41 22.55 32.02
N ASP A 416 33.82 21.97 33.15
CA ASP A 416 33.22 20.73 33.68
C ASP A 416 31.72 20.89 34.00
N GLU A 417 31.32 22.00 34.63
CA GLU A 417 29.91 22.32 34.89
C GLU A 417 29.11 22.46 33.58
N GLN A 418 29.69 23.12 32.56
CA GLN A 418 29.05 23.29 31.24
C GLN A 418 28.90 21.99 30.46
N ILE A 419 29.89 21.10 30.51
CA ILE A 419 29.81 19.76 29.88
C ILE A 419 28.64 18.99 30.47
N LEU A 420 28.49 18.97 31.79
CA LEU A 420 27.38 18.27 32.42
C LEU A 420 26.04 18.83 31.95
N MET A 421 25.87 20.16 31.93
CA MET A 421 24.64 20.79 31.44
C MET A 421 24.35 20.46 29.97
N ALA A 422 25.36 20.53 29.10
CA ALA A 422 25.21 20.26 27.68
C ALA A 422 24.91 18.79 27.40
N GLN A 423 25.56 17.88 28.13
CA GLN A 423 25.28 16.44 28.06
C GLN A 423 23.84 16.13 28.45
N MET A 424 23.33 16.76 29.49
CA MET A 424 21.95 16.57 29.93
C MET A 424 20.92 17.12 28.94
N SER A 425 21.23 18.25 28.30
CA SER A 425 20.41 18.77 27.21
C SER A 425 20.41 17.82 26.00
N TYR A 426 21.55 17.19 25.70
CA TYR A 426 21.69 16.20 24.65
C TYR A 426 20.86 14.94 24.95
N GLU A 427 20.98 14.37 26.15
CA GLU A 427 20.18 13.21 26.56
C GLU A 427 18.66 13.50 26.53
N ALA A 428 18.25 14.68 26.98
CA ALA A 428 16.84 15.07 26.93
C ALA A 428 16.33 15.18 25.47
N ALA A 429 17.17 15.66 24.56
CA ALA A 429 16.84 15.76 23.14
C ALA A 429 16.83 14.38 22.46
N LEU A 430 17.76 13.47 22.82
CA LEU A 430 17.76 12.08 22.36
C LEU A 430 16.51 11.33 22.81
N GLY A 431 16.12 11.45 24.08
CA GLY A 431 14.90 10.81 24.58
C GLY A 431 13.63 11.31 23.88
N LYS A 432 13.58 12.61 23.53
CA LYS A 432 12.48 13.16 22.71
C LYS A 432 12.48 12.59 21.29
N LEU A 433 13.63 12.56 20.63
CA LEU A 433 13.77 11.96 19.30
C LEU A 433 13.40 10.47 19.32
N ASP A 434 13.75 9.76 20.40
CA ASP A 434 13.41 8.36 20.55
C ASP A 434 11.90 8.12 20.65
N ILE A 435 11.17 8.98 21.38
CA ILE A 435 9.70 8.97 21.39
C ILE A 435 9.14 9.19 19.98
N ASP A 436 9.61 10.24 19.28
CA ASP A 436 9.09 10.62 17.97
C ASP A 436 9.40 9.56 16.89
N THR A 437 10.46 8.78 17.07
CA THR A 437 10.86 7.67 16.18
C THR A 437 10.32 6.30 16.60
N GLY A 438 9.63 6.25 17.74
CA GLY A 438 9.03 5.04 18.30
C GLY A 438 10.02 4.05 18.92
N GLY A 439 11.17 4.51 19.43
CA GLY A 439 12.20 3.67 20.05
C GLY A 439 13.36 3.30 19.11
N ALA A 440 13.57 4.06 18.03
CA ALA A 440 14.61 3.75 17.06
C ALA A 440 16.00 4.25 17.49
N VAL A 441 16.05 5.35 18.26
CA VAL A 441 17.30 5.97 18.71
C VAL A 441 17.97 5.11 19.77
N GLU A 442 17.19 4.54 20.69
CA GLU A 442 17.69 3.68 21.78
C GLU A 442 18.54 2.52 21.24
N LYS A 443 18.17 1.97 20.09
CA LYS A 443 18.89 0.88 19.41
C LYS A 443 20.25 1.28 18.85
N THR A 444 20.51 2.58 18.72
CA THR A 444 21.75 3.14 18.17
C THR A 444 22.69 3.69 19.25
N LEU A 445 22.27 3.68 20.52
CA LEU A 445 23.03 4.22 21.63
C LEU A 445 24.35 3.46 21.82
N LYS A 446 25.41 4.22 22.05
CA LYS A 446 26.75 3.74 22.36
C LYS A 446 27.20 4.34 23.68
N MET A 447 27.71 3.50 24.57
CA MET A 447 28.29 3.94 25.84
C MET A 447 29.60 4.72 25.59
N GLY A 448 29.79 5.83 26.29
CA GLY A 448 30.99 6.63 26.27
C GLY A 448 30.75 8.11 25.92
N ILE A 449 31.83 8.88 25.92
CA ILE A 449 31.80 10.31 25.58
C ILE A 449 31.63 10.46 24.06
N LEU A 450 30.81 11.43 23.65
CA LEU A 450 30.60 11.79 22.25
C LEU A 450 31.94 12.04 21.52
N PRO A 451 32.18 11.46 20.32
CA PRO A 451 33.39 11.72 19.53
C PRO A 451 33.36 13.13 18.88
N TYR A 452 33.72 14.16 19.66
CA TYR A 452 33.48 15.58 19.34
C TYR A 452 34.45 16.27 18.36
N ARG A 453 35.51 15.60 17.92
CA ARG A 453 36.58 16.21 17.11
C ARG A 453 36.27 16.28 15.62
N ASN A 454 35.49 15.35 15.09
CA ASN A 454 35.12 15.25 13.67
C ASN A 454 33.63 14.87 13.57
N LEU A 455 32.75 15.76 14.04
CA LEU A 455 31.31 15.56 13.94
C LEU A 455 30.79 15.97 12.56
N ASP A 456 29.86 15.17 12.03
CA ASP A 456 29.03 15.54 10.90
C ASP A 456 28.13 16.71 11.33
N ASP A 457 28.25 17.85 10.65
CA ASP A 457 27.49 19.07 10.97
C ASP A 457 25.99 18.91 10.75
N GLY A 458 25.56 17.83 10.08
CA GLY A 458 24.16 17.53 9.78
C GLY A 458 23.48 18.57 8.88
N LEU A 459 24.24 19.54 8.37
CA LEU A 459 23.82 20.68 7.56
C LEU A 459 24.31 20.57 6.11
N ALA A 460 25.21 19.63 5.82
CA ALA A 460 25.51 19.24 4.45
C ALA A 460 24.24 18.75 3.73
N ALA A 461 24.04 19.20 2.48
CA ALA A 461 22.95 18.72 1.64
C ALA A 461 23.02 17.19 1.51
N VAL A 462 21.90 16.53 1.78
CA VAL A 462 21.76 15.07 1.68
C VAL A 462 22.21 14.63 0.28
N LYS A 463 23.32 13.90 0.19
CA LYS A 463 23.47 12.97 -0.94
C LYS A 463 22.48 11.83 -0.71
N PRO A 464 21.49 11.62 -1.59
CA PRO A 464 20.46 10.61 -1.39
C PRO A 464 21.11 9.25 -1.15
N GLN A 465 20.78 8.63 -0.02
CA GLN A 465 21.02 7.20 0.13
C GLN A 465 20.04 6.48 -0.77
N ASN A 466 20.57 5.77 -1.77
CA ASN A 466 19.78 4.87 -2.59
C ASN A 466 19.00 3.93 -1.66
N PRO A 467 17.65 3.88 -1.73
CA PRO A 467 16.91 2.81 -1.08
C PRO A 467 17.52 1.49 -1.54
N LYS A 468 17.85 0.61 -0.59
CA LYS A 468 18.44 -0.69 -0.94
C LYS A 468 17.40 -1.43 -1.77
N ALA A 469 17.73 -1.70 -3.04
CA ALA A 469 16.80 -2.29 -3.98
C ALA A 469 16.11 -3.52 -3.37
N PRO A 470 14.77 -3.63 -3.47
CA PRO A 470 14.06 -4.77 -2.92
C PRO A 470 14.63 -6.07 -3.48
N ALA A 471 14.72 -7.10 -2.64
CA ALA A 471 15.27 -8.40 -3.02
C ALA A 471 14.41 -9.07 -4.12
N GLY A 472 13.18 -8.60 -4.29
CA GLY A 472 12.22 -9.09 -5.26
C GLY A 472 10.83 -8.50 -5.04
N SER A 473 9.84 -9.03 -5.75
CA SER A 473 8.43 -8.75 -5.55
C SER A 473 7.64 -10.05 -5.42
N TRP A 474 6.49 -9.98 -4.76
CA TRP A 474 5.56 -11.10 -4.66
C TRP A 474 4.17 -10.67 -5.12
N LYS A 475 3.41 -11.62 -5.66
CA LYS A 475 2.01 -11.45 -6.07
C LYS A 475 1.19 -12.66 -5.64
N LEU A 476 -0.06 -12.43 -5.31
CA LEU A 476 -1.07 -13.40 -4.92
C LEU A 476 -2.28 -13.20 -5.83
N LYS A 477 -2.66 -14.20 -6.62
CA LYS A 477 -3.82 -14.12 -7.51
C LYS A 477 -4.89 -15.11 -7.04
N PRO A 478 -6.16 -14.71 -6.85
CA PRO A 478 -7.24 -15.68 -6.67
C PRO A 478 -7.28 -16.67 -7.84
N ALA A 479 -7.37 -17.96 -7.54
CA ALA A 479 -7.29 -19.03 -8.52
C ALA A 479 -8.59 -19.83 -8.61
N VAL A 480 -9.15 -20.27 -7.48
CA VAL A 480 -10.40 -21.05 -7.44
C VAL A 480 -11.22 -20.65 -6.23
N GLY A 481 -12.29 -19.87 -6.47
CA GLY A 481 -13.13 -19.30 -5.41
C GLY A 481 -12.31 -18.52 -4.36
N PRO A 482 -12.82 -18.37 -3.12
CA PRO A 482 -12.05 -17.83 -2.00
C PRO A 482 -11.04 -18.85 -1.45
N LEU A 483 -10.98 -20.09 -1.97
CA LEU A 483 -10.22 -21.19 -1.37
C LEU A 483 -8.80 -21.32 -1.86
N LEU A 484 -8.54 -21.08 -3.14
CA LEU A 484 -7.20 -21.22 -3.73
C LEU A 484 -6.68 -19.92 -4.33
N SER A 485 -5.38 -19.71 -4.17
CA SER A 485 -4.63 -18.61 -4.74
C SER A 485 -3.30 -19.07 -5.32
N ASP A 486 -2.88 -18.41 -6.39
CA ASP A 486 -1.59 -18.60 -7.04
C ASP A 486 -0.61 -17.54 -6.52
N PHE A 487 0.37 -17.97 -5.73
CA PHE A 487 1.41 -17.10 -5.17
C PHE A 487 2.67 -17.17 -6.04
N SER A 488 3.18 -16.02 -6.47
CA SER A 488 4.35 -15.93 -7.33
C SER A 488 5.36 -14.94 -6.77
N VAL A 489 6.63 -15.23 -7.02
CA VAL A 489 7.75 -14.41 -6.56
C VAL A 489 8.68 -14.14 -7.73
N THR A 490 9.05 -12.86 -7.88
CA THR A 490 10.13 -12.41 -8.74
C THR A 490 11.29 -11.98 -7.85
N VAL A 491 12.50 -12.43 -8.14
CA VAL A 491 13.67 -12.19 -7.28
C VAL A 491 14.78 -11.57 -8.11
N ASN A 492 15.55 -10.64 -7.51
CA ASN A 492 16.68 -10.02 -8.17
C ASN A 492 17.70 -11.10 -8.63
N LYS A 493 18.05 -11.09 -9.92
CA LYS A 493 18.99 -12.05 -10.51
C LYS A 493 20.35 -12.09 -9.80
N LYS A 494 20.77 -10.99 -9.15
CA LYS A 494 22.01 -10.90 -8.36
C LYS A 494 22.03 -11.83 -7.14
N LEU A 495 20.87 -12.29 -6.64
CA LEU A 495 20.76 -13.21 -5.51
C LEU A 495 21.02 -14.68 -5.89
N GLY A 496 21.07 -15.02 -7.19
CA GLY A 496 21.39 -16.37 -7.66
C GLY A 496 20.34 -17.45 -7.34
N ALA A 497 19.13 -17.05 -6.93
CA ALA A 497 18.05 -17.98 -6.63
C ALA A 497 17.45 -18.60 -7.89
N THR A 498 17.33 -19.92 -7.90
CA THR A 498 16.68 -20.70 -8.96
C THR A 498 15.27 -21.13 -8.57
N GLU A 499 15.02 -21.28 -7.27
CA GLU A 499 13.75 -21.74 -6.72
C GLU A 499 13.40 -20.97 -5.42
N TYR A 500 12.12 -21.01 -5.05
CA TYR A 500 11.60 -20.47 -3.80
C TYR A 500 10.57 -21.42 -3.18
N ALA A 501 10.36 -21.30 -1.88
CA ALA A 501 9.22 -21.88 -1.18
C ALA A 501 8.73 -20.91 -0.10
N LEU A 502 7.43 -20.95 0.18
CA LEU A 502 6.78 -20.12 1.18
C LEU A 502 6.73 -20.87 2.50
N PHE A 503 7.06 -20.18 3.59
CA PHE A 503 7.07 -20.69 4.95
C PHE A 503 6.30 -19.75 5.88
N THR A 504 5.76 -20.26 6.97
CA THR A 504 5.40 -19.43 8.13
C THR A 504 6.68 -18.88 8.78
N LYS A 505 6.55 -17.80 9.55
CA LYS A 505 7.66 -17.27 10.35
C LYS A 505 8.26 -18.31 11.30
N GLU A 506 7.46 -19.24 11.84
CA GLU A 506 7.97 -20.35 12.68
C GLU A 506 8.65 -21.48 11.88
N GLY A 507 8.76 -21.37 10.55
CA GLY A 507 9.54 -22.29 9.71
C GLY A 507 8.76 -23.49 9.16
N ARG A 508 7.42 -23.46 9.17
CA ARG A 508 6.60 -24.51 8.54
C ARG A 508 6.38 -24.20 7.06
N ALA A 509 6.59 -25.17 6.17
CA ALA A 509 6.37 -24.98 4.75
C ALA A 509 4.87 -24.86 4.43
N ILE A 510 4.50 -23.87 3.62
CA ILE A 510 3.12 -23.62 3.14
C ILE A 510 2.99 -24.00 1.66
N SER A 511 4.08 -23.88 0.91
CA SER A 511 4.09 -24.15 -0.53
C SER A 511 5.26 -25.05 -0.95
N LYS A 512 5.07 -25.75 -2.07
CA LYS A 512 6.13 -26.57 -2.66
C LYS A 512 7.26 -25.70 -3.21
N ARG A 513 8.47 -26.27 -3.24
CA ARG A 513 9.62 -25.63 -3.88
C ARG A 513 9.32 -25.44 -5.36
N THR A 514 9.35 -24.20 -5.80
CA THR A 514 8.88 -23.77 -7.12
C THR A 514 9.94 -22.89 -7.77
N LYS A 515 10.12 -23.03 -9.09
CA LYS A 515 11.08 -22.19 -9.82
C LYS A 515 10.70 -20.72 -9.71
N ILE A 516 11.69 -19.84 -9.59
CA ILE A 516 11.46 -18.38 -9.66
C ILE A 516 10.67 -18.06 -10.96
N ASN A 517 9.70 -17.15 -10.87
CA ASN A 517 8.75 -16.78 -11.95
C ASN A 517 7.68 -17.82 -12.32
N LYS A 518 7.57 -18.93 -11.59
CA LYS A 518 6.39 -19.81 -11.66
C LYS A 518 5.54 -19.60 -10.43
N ALA A 519 4.23 -19.50 -10.61
CA ALA A 519 3.30 -19.41 -9.49
C ALA A 519 3.16 -20.77 -8.81
N VAL A 520 2.99 -20.75 -7.50
CA VAL A 520 2.65 -21.92 -6.69
C VAL A 520 1.21 -21.77 -6.22
N ARG A 521 0.37 -22.73 -6.60
CA ARG A 521 -1.02 -22.82 -6.14
C ARG A 521 -1.04 -23.30 -4.70
N GLN A 522 -1.81 -22.61 -3.86
CA GLN A 522 -1.93 -22.88 -2.43
C GLN A 522 -3.30 -22.41 -1.90
N LEU A 523 -3.64 -22.80 -0.67
CA LEU A 523 -4.81 -22.24 0.03
C LEU A 523 -4.70 -20.70 0.10
N THR A 524 -5.82 -20.01 -0.11
CA THR A 524 -5.90 -18.55 -0.05
C THR A 524 -5.54 -18.07 1.35
N LEU A 525 -4.50 -17.23 1.41
CA LEU A 525 -4.03 -16.59 2.63
C LEU A 525 -4.86 -15.34 2.91
N LYS A 526 -5.24 -15.08 4.16
CA LYS A 526 -5.86 -13.80 4.53
C LYS A 526 -4.88 -12.66 4.28
N LEU A 527 -5.31 -11.65 3.53
CA LEU A 527 -4.52 -10.47 3.13
C LEU A 527 -3.97 -9.66 4.32
N SER A 528 -4.48 -9.90 5.54
CA SER A 528 -4.05 -9.30 6.80
C SER A 528 -2.89 -10.03 7.49
N GLN A 529 -2.42 -11.16 6.96
CA GLN A 529 -1.44 -12.03 7.62
C GLN A 529 -0.16 -12.26 6.81
N THR A 530 0.08 -11.48 5.76
CA THR A 530 1.33 -11.53 4.96
C THR A 530 2.57 -11.32 5.82
N ASP A 531 2.42 -10.58 6.91
CA ASP A 531 3.48 -10.29 7.89
C ASP A 531 3.92 -11.54 8.69
N ASN A 532 3.16 -12.64 8.66
CA ASN A 532 3.52 -13.91 9.33
C ASN A 532 4.22 -14.91 8.40
N LEU A 533 4.55 -14.48 7.18
CA LEU A 533 5.12 -15.33 6.14
C LEU A 533 6.54 -14.93 5.79
N LYS A 534 7.31 -15.89 5.30
CA LYS A 534 8.64 -15.68 4.74
C LYS A 534 8.83 -16.54 3.49
N VAL A 535 9.58 -16.01 2.53
CA VAL A 535 10.03 -16.72 1.35
C VAL A 535 11.46 -17.20 1.59
N VAL A 536 11.71 -18.49 1.41
CA VAL A 536 13.07 -19.04 1.43
C VAL A 536 13.53 -19.27 -0.01
N LEU A 537 14.69 -18.71 -0.34
CA LEU A 537 15.30 -18.83 -1.67
C LEU A 537 16.29 -19.99 -1.71
N TYR A 538 16.36 -20.66 -2.86
CA TYR A 538 17.25 -21.80 -3.10
C TYR A 538 18.04 -21.64 -4.39
N ALA A 539 19.30 -22.06 -4.38
CA ALA A 539 20.07 -22.37 -5.57
C ALA A 539 20.23 -23.89 -5.65
N LYS A 540 19.47 -24.53 -6.55
CA LYS A 540 19.32 -25.99 -6.59
C LYS A 540 18.82 -26.53 -5.24
N GLU A 541 19.67 -27.19 -4.46
CA GLU A 541 19.30 -27.79 -3.18
C GLU A 541 19.74 -26.97 -1.95
N LYS A 542 20.55 -25.92 -2.13
CA LYS A 542 21.12 -25.15 -1.01
C LYS A 542 20.26 -23.90 -0.72
N PRO A 543 19.82 -23.68 0.53
CA PRO A 543 19.13 -22.45 0.91
C PRO A 543 20.10 -21.26 0.83
N LEU A 544 19.65 -20.15 0.25
CA LEU A 544 20.43 -18.92 0.04
C LEU A 544 20.11 -17.85 1.09
N GLY A 545 18.87 -17.79 1.56
CA GLY A 545 18.42 -16.80 2.53
C GLY A 545 16.91 -16.74 2.66
N GLU A 546 16.45 -16.11 3.74
CA GLU A 546 15.04 -15.88 4.03
C GLU A 546 14.70 -14.41 3.74
N LEU A 547 13.58 -14.19 3.05
CA LEU A 547 13.05 -12.89 2.70
C LEU A 547 11.66 -12.73 3.31
N LEU A 548 11.41 -11.57 3.93
CA LEU A 548 10.11 -11.20 4.46
C LEU A 548 9.23 -10.61 3.34
N LEU A 549 7.92 -10.81 3.44
CA LEU A 549 6.96 -10.16 2.57
C LEU A 549 6.63 -8.78 3.16
N GLU A 550 6.94 -7.72 2.42
CA GLU A 550 6.48 -6.36 2.71
C GLU A 550 5.39 -5.95 1.70
N GLY A 551 4.38 -5.19 2.12
CA GLY A 551 3.24 -4.79 1.27
C GLY A 551 1.90 -5.17 1.89
N LYS A 552 0.79 -4.77 1.25
CA LYS A 552 -0.58 -5.05 1.71
C LYS A 552 -1.41 -5.59 0.54
N GLY A 553 -2.32 -6.52 0.81
CA GLY A 553 -3.22 -7.04 -0.22
C GLY A 553 -2.59 -8.17 -1.03
N ASN A 554 -2.72 -8.08 -2.35
CA ASN A 554 -2.42 -9.18 -3.27
C ASN A 554 -1.05 -9.04 -3.98
N ALA A 555 -0.24 -8.04 -3.61
CA ALA A 555 1.11 -7.86 -4.11
C ALA A 555 1.98 -7.06 -3.14
N GLY A 556 3.29 -7.20 -3.25
CA GLY A 556 4.25 -6.48 -2.42
C GLY A 556 5.71 -6.72 -2.79
N GLN A 557 6.63 -6.25 -1.95
CA GLN A 557 8.07 -6.37 -2.10
C GLN A 557 8.63 -7.47 -1.18
N LEU A 558 9.77 -8.02 -1.55
CA LEU A 558 10.55 -8.90 -0.68
C LEU A 558 11.68 -8.12 -0.03
N ALA A 559 11.71 -8.10 1.29
CA ALA A 559 12.80 -7.52 2.07
C ALA A 559 13.70 -8.62 2.63
N ALA A 560 14.99 -8.34 2.80
CA ALA A 560 15.87 -9.24 3.54
C ALA A 560 15.41 -9.32 5.00
N ALA A 561 15.42 -10.50 5.61
CA ALA A 561 15.30 -10.60 7.05
C ALA A 561 16.51 -9.86 7.66
N ASP A 562 16.27 -8.82 8.48
CA ASP A 562 17.34 -8.12 9.19
C ASP A 562 18.14 -9.15 10.00
N ALA A 563 19.36 -9.42 9.56
CA ALA A 563 20.30 -10.19 10.35
C ALA A 563 20.58 -9.36 11.62
N GLU A 564 20.15 -9.87 12.77
CA GLU A 564 20.66 -9.41 14.06
C GLU A 564 22.18 -9.30 14.00
N ALA A 565 22.67 -8.20 14.58
CA ALA A 565 24.07 -7.82 14.64
C ALA A 565 25.00 -9.01 14.97
N THR A 566 25.89 -9.34 14.04
CA THR A 566 27.23 -9.84 14.37
C THR A 566 28.22 -9.25 13.38
N ASP A 567 28.74 -8.07 13.69
CA ASP A 567 30.02 -7.62 13.12
C ASP A 567 31.02 -7.50 14.27
N GLY A 568 31.79 -8.58 14.44
CA GLY A 568 32.93 -8.66 15.32
C GLY A 568 34.16 -9.06 14.52
N ALA A 569 34.96 -8.04 14.17
CA ALA A 569 36.40 -8.06 13.94
C ALA A 569 37.00 -9.05 12.90
N ALA A 570 37.60 -8.48 11.86
CA ALA A 570 38.67 -9.12 11.11
C ALA A 570 40.01 -9.00 11.86
N ASN A 571 40.61 -10.13 12.27
CA ASN A 571 42.04 -10.39 12.06
C ASN A 571 42.39 -11.88 12.27
N GLY A 572 43.30 -12.39 11.43
CA GLY A 572 43.45 -13.81 11.15
C GLY A 572 44.23 -14.68 12.14
N GLY A 573 44.20 -15.99 11.88
CA GLY A 573 45.17 -16.96 12.40
C GLY A 573 44.60 -18.36 12.70
N SER A 574 45.08 -19.34 11.93
CA SER A 574 45.31 -20.75 12.32
C SER A 574 44.13 -21.70 12.58
N SER A 575 43.99 -22.65 11.64
CA SER A 575 43.79 -24.11 11.77
C SER A 575 42.97 -24.75 12.92
N THR A 576 42.31 -25.84 12.50
CA THR A 576 41.95 -27.09 13.20
C THR A 576 40.75 -27.15 14.14
N GLY A 577 39.78 -28.00 13.74
CA GLY A 577 39.20 -29.02 14.62
C GLY A 577 37.74 -28.81 15.01
N GLY A 578 36.89 -29.79 14.69
CA GLY A 578 35.63 -30.00 15.40
C GLY A 578 34.40 -30.26 14.52
N ALA A 579 34.45 -31.31 13.69
CA ALA A 579 33.24 -31.93 13.18
C ALA A 579 32.47 -32.56 14.36
N GLY A 580 31.23 -32.10 14.59
CA GLY A 580 30.25 -32.71 15.46
C GLY A 580 29.00 -33.00 14.65
N THR A 581 28.89 -34.26 14.23
CA THR A 581 27.84 -34.89 13.45
C THR A 581 26.42 -34.72 14.00
N VAL A 582 25.47 -34.39 13.11
CA VAL A 582 24.16 -35.04 13.09
C VAL A 582 24.00 -35.67 11.70
N ASN A 583 24.17 -36.98 11.65
CA ASN A 583 23.96 -37.84 10.49
C ASN A 583 22.60 -38.52 10.61
N GLY A 584 21.97 -38.74 9.45
CA GLY A 584 20.87 -39.68 9.22
C GLY A 584 19.65 -38.98 8.63
N ASP A 585 19.21 -39.23 7.41
CA ASP A 585 19.56 -40.30 6.48
C ASP A 585 19.13 -39.90 5.06
N SER A 586 19.94 -40.28 4.09
CA SER A 586 19.69 -40.16 2.66
C SER A 586 18.85 -41.35 2.19
N GLY A 587 17.54 -41.15 2.10
CA GLY A 587 16.65 -42.02 1.35
C GLY A 587 16.52 -41.54 -0.09
N SER A 588 17.26 -42.17 -1.01
CA SER A 588 16.98 -42.11 -2.44
C SER A 588 15.74 -42.95 -2.74
N GLY A 589 14.66 -42.31 -3.19
CA GLY A 589 13.48 -42.96 -3.73
C GLY A 589 12.64 -41.94 -4.49
N ALA A 590 12.49 -42.14 -5.79
CA ALA A 590 11.45 -41.48 -6.57
C ALA A 590 10.07 -41.88 -6.02
N ASP A 591 9.10 -40.99 -6.20
CA ASP A 591 7.67 -41.12 -5.92
C ASP A 591 7.25 -41.07 -4.44
N GLU A 592 6.95 -39.86 -3.95
CA GLU A 592 5.77 -39.61 -3.10
C GLU A 592 5.32 -38.14 -3.26
N GLU A 593 4.64 -37.90 -4.38
CA GLU A 593 3.81 -36.73 -4.61
C GLU A 593 2.58 -36.77 -3.70
N LYS A 594 2.39 -35.73 -2.89
CA LYS A 594 1.15 -35.10 -2.39
C LYS A 594 1.62 -34.08 -1.31
N TRP A 595 0.96 -32.98 -0.97
CA TRP A 595 -0.43 -32.84 -0.57
C TRP A 595 -0.79 -31.33 -0.59
N LEU A 596 -1.78 -30.93 -1.39
CA LEU A 596 -2.48 -29.66 -1.14
C LEU A 596 -3.61 -29.87 -0.10
N GLY A 597 -4.02 -31.12 0.12
CA GLY A 597 -5.05 -31.53 1.07
C GLY A 597 -6.33 -31.97 0.38
N THR A 598 -7.28 -32.54 1.13
CA THR A 598 -8.63 -32.79 0.65
C THR A 598 -9.57 -31.70 1.18
N VAL A 599 -10.45 -31.18 0.34
CA VAL A 599 -11.51 -30.26 0.74
C VAL A 599 -12.87 -30.95 0.61
N ILE A 600 -13.79 -30.65 1.53
CA ILE A 600 -15.21 -30.92 1.40
C ILE A 600 -15.91 -29.59 1.24
N ILE A 601 -16.69 -29.41 0.17
CA ILE A 601 -17.48 -28.21 -0.10
C ILE A 601 -18.92 -28.67 -0.23
N GLY A 602 -19.75 -28.33 0.77
CA GLY A 602 -21.12 -28.84 0.84
C GLY A 602 -21.15 -30.37 0.92
N SER A 603 -21.57 -31.01 -0.15
CA SER A 603 -21.64 -32.47 -0.27
C SER A 603 -20.55 -33.11 -1.15
N TYR A 604 -19.61 -32.31 -1.66
CA TYR A 604 -18.54 -32.77 -2.55
C TYR A 604 -17.24 -32.92 -1.78
N LYS A 605 -16.55 -34.04 -1.98
CA LYS A 605 -15.19 -34.25 -1.50
C LYS A 605 -14.24 -34.16 -2.70
N VAL A 606 -13.34 -33.20 -2.66
CA VAL A 606 -12.47 -32.87 -3.80
C VAL A 606 -11.04 -32.85 -3.32
N GLN A 607 -10.17 -33.55 -4.04
CA GLN A 607 -8.73 -33.37 -3.86
C GLN A 607 -8.34 -31.97 -4.33
N LEU A 608 -7.58 -31.23 -3.54
CA LEU A 608 -7.42 -29.78 -3.74
C LEU A 608 -6.65 -29.43 -5.03
N ASP A 609 -5.84 -30.35 -5.55
CA ASP A 609 -5.19 -30.29 -6.86
C ASP A 609 -6.15 -30.58 -8.04
N ALA A 610 -7.27 -31.23 -7.78
CA ALA A 610 -8.36 -31.51 -8.71
C ALA A 610 -9.50 -30.48 -8.65
N LEU A 611 -9.43 -29.50 -7.74
CA LEU A 611 -10.44 -28.46 -7.60
C LEU A 611 -10.30 -27.42 -8.72
N THR A 612 -11.26 -27.41 -9.65
CA THR A 612 -11.39 -26.40 -10.71
C THR A 612 -12.47 -25.37 -10.35
N PRO A 613 -12.53 -24.20 -11.02
CA PRO A 613 -13.61 -23.22 -10.83
C PRO A 613 -15.01 -23.83 -11.00
N GLU A 614 -15.17 -24.71 -11.98
CA GLU A 614 -16.44 -25.36 -12.32
C GLU A 614 -16.81 -26.37 -11.23
N ALA A 615 -15.85 -27.17 -10.77
CA ALA A 615 -16.04 -28.09 -9.65
C ALA A 615 -16.35 -27.35 -8.33
N TYR A 616 -15.75 -26.19 -8.10
CA TYR A 616 -16.04 -25.34 -6.95
C TYR A 616 -17.47 -24.80 -7.01
N ASN A 617 -17.90 -24.26 -8.15
CA ASN A 617 -19.24 -23.69 -8.33
C ASN A 617 -20.33 -24.75 -8.12
N ALA A 618 -20.19 -25.93 -8.74
CA ALA A 618 -21.12 -27.05 -8.58
C ALA A 618 -21.13 -27.60 -7.15
N ALA A 619 -19.96 -27.70 -6.49
CA ALA A 619 -19.89 -28.13 -5.11
C ALA A 619 -20.56 -27.13 -4.15
N SER A 620 -20.30 -25.83 -4.35
CA SER A 620 -20.84 -24.74 -3.53
C SER A 620 -22.37 -24.67 -3.57
N ALA A 621 -22.98 -25.01 -4.70
CA ALA A 621 -24.44 -25.09 -4.86
C ALA A 621 -25.09 -26.08 -3.88
N THR A 622 -24.34 -27.10 -3.42
CA THR A 622 -24.84 -28.12 -2.48
C THR A 622 -24.70 -27.75 -1.01
N MET A 623 -24.07 -26.61 -0.68
CA MET A 623 -23.85 -26.20 0.71
C MET A 623 -25.18 -25.95 1.45
N SER A 624 -26.10 -25.23 0.80
CA SER A 624 -27.43 -24.92 1.35
C SER A 624 -28.28 -26.17 1.57
N SER A 625 -28.27 -27.12 0.62
CA SER A 625 -29.08 -28.34 0.68
C SER A 625 -28.50 -29.41 1.61
N SER A 626 -27.17 -29.49 1.72
CA SER A 626 -26.49 -30.43 2.63
C SER A 626 -26.39 -29.90 4.06
N GLY A 627 -26.53 -28.58 4.26
CA GLY A 627 -26.30 -27.89 5.54
C GLY A 627 -24.84 -27.89 5.97
N GLN A 628 -23.90 -28.17 5.05
CA GLN A 628 -22.47 -28.25 5.31
C GLN A 628 -21.72 -27.06 4.69
N GLY A 629 -20.80 -26.51 5.48
CA GLY A 629 -19.85 -25.50 5.04
C GLY A 629 -18.69 -26.10 4.23
N ILE A 630 -17.58 -25.38 4.20
CA ILE A 630 -16.34 -25.87 3.58
C ILE A 630 -15.47 -26.46 4.70
N PHE A 631 -14.88 -27.62 4.48
CA PHE A 631 -13.97 -28.28 5.40
C PHE A 631 -12.69 -28.67 4.69
N TYR A 632 -11.56 -28.51 5.36
CA TYR A 632 -10.26 -28.86 4.83
C TYR A 632 -9.56 -29.88 5.73
N LYS A 633 -8.86 -30.82 5.10
CA LYS A 633 -7.99 -31.75 5.80
C LYS A 633 -6.66 -31.84 5.08
N ALA A 634 -5.59 -31.55 5.82
CA ALA A 634 -4.24 -31.88 5.40
C ALA A 634 -4.11 -33.38 5.30
N ASP A 635 -3.30 -33.84 4.38
CA ASP A 635 -3.43 -35.19 3.88
C ASP A 635 -2.24 -36.00 4.47
N GLU A 636 -1.85 -35.65 5.70
CA GLU A 636 -0.78 -36.29 6.49
C GLU A 636 -1.34 -37.33 7.48
N PRO A 637 -0.55 -38.36 7.87
CA PRO A 637 -0.95 -39.32 8.89
C PRO A 637 -1.24 -38.64 10.24
N GLY A 638 -2.51 -38.70 10.68
CA GLY A 638 -2.96 -38.10 11.95
C GLY A 638 -3.65 -36.73 11.82
N ALA A 639 -3.82 -36.20 10.61
CA ALA A 639 -4.50 -34.93 10.37
C ALA A 639 -6.02 -34.98 10.67
N VAL A 640 -6.55 -33.87 11.19
CA VAL A 640 -7.97 -33.64 11.51
C VAL A 640 -8.65 -32.73 10.47
N TRP A 641 -9.98 -32.77 10.41
CA TRP A 641 -10.76 -31.87 9.55
C TRP A 641 -10.92 -30.50 10.22
N PHE A 642 -10.80 -29.42 9.45
CA PHE A 642 -10.98 -28.04 9.89
C PHE A 642 -12.11 -27.36 9.12
N GLY A 643 -13.00 -26.65 9.80
CA GLY A 643 -13.99 -25.79 9.16
C GLY A 643 -13.36 -24.55 8.53
N MET A 644 -13.79 -24.19 7.32
CA MET A 644 -13.31 -23.05 6.56
C MET A 644 -14.39 -21.97 6.39
N ASP A 645 -14.48 -21.07 7.36
CA ASP A 645 -15.36 -19.89 7.30
C ASP A 645 -14.69 -18.75 6.48
N ASN A 646 -14.65 -18.89 5.16
CA ASN A 646 -14.20 -17.92 4.14
C ASN A 646 -12.75 -17.39 4.18
N ALA A 647 -11.89 -17.84 5.09
CA ALA A 647 -10.43 -18.02 4.92
C ALA A 647 -9.83 -18.33 6.30
N VAL A 648 -9.14 -19.46 6.44
CA VAL A 648 -8.60 -19.89 7.73
C VAL A 648 -7.18 -19.37 7.90
N ASP A 649 -6.87 -18.97 9.13
CA ASP A 649 -5.52 -18.64 9.58
C ASP A 649 -4.59 -19.86 9.36
N PRO A 650 -3.51 -19.76 8.57
CA PRO A 650 -2.56 -20.85 8.35
C PRO A 650 -2.00 -21.44 9.67
N SER A 651 -1.95 -20.64 10.73
CA SER A 651 -1.52 -21.04 12.08
C SER A 651 -2.54 -21.95 12.78
N ALA A 652 -3.83 -21.87 12.43
CA ALA A 652 -4.90 -22.65 13.05
C ALA A 652 -5.04 -24.07 12.47
N ILE A 653 -4.68 -24.25 11.19
CA ILE A 653 -4.62 -25.55 10.50
C ILE A 653 -3.49 -26.43 11.10
N ALA A 654 -2.52 -25.78 11.74
CA ALA A 654 -1.37 -26.40 12.40
C ALA A 654 -1.64 -26.93 13.81
N ASP A 655 -2.76 -26.53 14.43
CA ASP A 655 -3.11 -26.83 15.82
C ASP A 655 -4.38 -27.70 15.87
N SER A 656 -4.20 -28.99 16.17
CA SER A 656 -5.31 -29.95 16.33
C SER A 656 -6.24 -29.65 17.51
N THR A 657 -5.88 -28.68 18.36
CA THR A 657 -6.69 -28.20 19.48
C THR A 657 -7.43 -26.90 19.17
N SER A 658 -7.28 -26.36 17.95
CA SER A 658 -7.97 -25.14 17.54
C SER A 658 -9.48 -25.33 17.56
N SER A 659 -10.20 -24.23 17.82
CA SER A 659 -11.67 -24.23 17.81
C SER A 659 -12.28 -24.52 16.43
N ALA A 660 -11.47 -24.52 15.37
CA ALA A 660 -11.86 -24.89 14.02
C ALA A 660 -11.70 -26.39 13.73
N ALA A 661 -11.02 -27.16 14.59
CA ALA A 661 -10.82 -28.59 14.43
C ALA A 661 -12.10 -29.38 14.78
N LEU A 662 -12.53 -30.26 13.88
CA LEU A 662 -13.69 -31.12 14.10
C LEU A 662 -13.34 -32.29 15.04
N SER A 663 -14.27 -32.63 15.93
CA SER A 663 -14.15 -33.86 16.71
C SER A 663 -14.25 -35.09 15.79
N LYS A 664 -13.71 -36.24 16.22
CA LYS A 664 -13.80 -37.50 15.45
C LYS A 664 -15.26 -37.84 15.11
N LYS A 665 -16.19 -37.58 16.01
CA LYS A 665 -17.63 -37.82 15.82
C LYS A 665 -18.24 -36.89 14.77
N ASP A 666 -17.84 -35.62 14.75
CA ASP A 666 -18.36 -34.64 13.78
C ASP A 666 -17.75 -34.84 12.38
N ALA A 667 -16.48 -35.26 12.33
CA ALA A 667 -15.82 -35.67 11.08
C ALA A 667 -16.48 -36.90 10.44
N GLU A 668 -16.90 -37.88 11.25
CA GLU A 668 -17.64 -39.06 10.79
C GLU A 668 -19.10 -38.73 10.37
N ALA A 669 -19.62 -37.55 10.74
CA ALA A 669 -20.97 -37.10 10.41
C ALA A 669 -21.06 -36.24 9.13
N LEU A 670 -19.93 -35.95 8.46
CA LEU A 670 -19.90 -35.21 7.20
C LEU A 670 -20.58 -36.02 6.08
N LYS A 671 -21.55 -35.40 5.38
CA LYS A 671 -22.33 -36.07 4.32
C LYS A 671 -21.70 -35.77 2.97
N VAL A 672 -20.96 -36.74 2.44
CA VAL A 672 -20.35 -36.67 1.10
C VAL A 672 -21.16 -37.51 0.13
N THR A 673 -21.52 -36.93 -1.01
CA THR A 673 -22.32 -37.58 -2.06
C THR A 673 -21.58 -37.69 -3.38
N VAL A 674 -20.57 -36.85 -3.61
CA VAL A 674 -19.74 -36.84 -4.83
C VAL A 674 -18.26 -36.75 -4.44
N GLU A 675 -17.41 -37.52 -5.10
CA GLU A 675 -15.96 -37.51 -4.91
C GLU A 675 -15.23 -37.20 -6.22
N ILE A 676 -14.30 -36.24 -6.16
CA ILE A 676 -13.34 -35.92 -7.23
C ILE A 676 -11.95 -36.26 -6.70
N ALA A 677 -11.48 -37.47 -6.99
CA ALA A 677 -10.25 -38.02 -6.43
C ALA A 677 -8.99 -37.58 -7.19
N LYS A 678 -9.13 -37.12 -8.44
CA LYS A 678 -8.05 -36.62 -9.30
C LYS A 678 -8.64 -35.75 -10.43
N PRO A 679 -7.85 -34.89 -11.09
CA PRO A 679 -8.34 -34.06 -12.19
C PRO A 679 -9.09 -34.89 -13.25
N GLY A 680 -10.31 -34.50 -13.57
CA GLY A 680 -11.14 -35.16 -14.56
C GLY A 680 -11.80 -36.48 -14.13
N ALA A 681 -11.67 -36.92 -12.87
CA ALA A 681 -12.31 -38.14 -12.36
C ALA A 681 -13.33 -37.82 -11.27
N ILE A 682 -14.61 -37.82 -11.66
CA ILE A 682 -15.75 -37.60 -10.77
C ILE A 682 -16.58 -38.88 -10.62
N ALA A 683 -16.98 -39.20 -9.39
CA ALA A 683 -17.84 -40.32 -9.07
C ALA A 683 -18.87 -39.96 -7.99
N SER A 684 -20.07 -40.54 -8.07
CA SER A 684 -21.04 -40.46 -6.97
C SER A 684 -20.73 -41.52 -5.91
N LEU A 685 -20.82 -41.14 -4.64
CA LEU A 685 -20.75 -42.03 -3.48
C LEU A 685 -22.15 -42.50 -3.01
N GLN A 686 -23.20 -42.07 -3.70
CA GLN A 686 -24.57 -42.45 -3.37
C GLN A 686 -24.93 -43.80 -3.99
N THR A 687 -25.85 -44.53 -3.34
CA THR A 687 -26.38 -45.77 -3.91
C THR A 687 -27.22 -45.47 -5.16
N PRO A 688 -27.33 -46.42 -6.12
CA PRO A 688 -28.18 -46.25 -7.31
C PRO A 688 -29.63 -45.88 -6.96
N GLU A 689 -30.16 -46.41 -5.86
CA GLU A 689 -31.52 -46.12 -5.37
C GLU A 689 -31.66 -44.66 -4.91
N GLN A 690 -30.65 -44.12 -4.22
CA GLN A 690 -30.63 -42.71 -3.79
C GLN A 690 -30.49 -41.74 -4.97
N LEU A 691 -29.63 -42.08 -5.95
CA LEU A 691 -29.50 -41.33 -7.19
C LEU A 691 -30.81 -41.31 -7.97
N THR A 692 -31.47 -42.47 -8.08
CA THR A 692 -32.77 -42.59 -8.75
C THR A 692 -33.81 -41.71 -8.07
N GLN A 693 -33.86 -41.70 -6.74
CA GLN A 693 -34.80 -40.86 -5.98
C GLN A 693 -34.54 -39.35 -6.19
N GLN A 694 -33.27 -38.93 -6.26
CA GLN A 694 -32.92 -37.53 -6.55
C GLN A 694 -33.28 -37.14 -7.98
N ILE A 695 -32.95 -38.00 -8.95
CA ILE A 695 -33.32 -37.83 -10.37
C ILE A 695 -34.85 -37.71 -10.51
N ASP A 696 -35.62 -38.56 -9.84
CA ASP A 696 -37.09 -38.54 -9.88
C ASP A 696 -37.67 -37.28 -9.23
N THR A 697 -37.02 -36.77 -8.18
CA THR A 697 -37.43 -35.52 -7.52
C THR A 697 -37.13 -34.32 -8.43
N LEU A 698 -35.91 -34.25 -8.97
CA LEU A 698 -35.47 -33.17 -9.84
C LEU A 698 -36.29 -33.14 -11.14
N LYS A 699 -36.64 -34.30 -11.71
CA LYS A 699 -37.58 -34.40 -12.85
C LYS A 699 -38.96 -33.81 -12.52
N LYS A 700 -39.48 -34.06 -11.32
CA LYS A 700 -40.76 -33.46 -10.88
C LYS A 700 -40.64 -31.95 -10.69
N ASP A 701 -39.51 -31.46 -10.22
CA ASP A 701 -39.29 -30.04 -9.99
C ASP A 701 -39.07 -29.28 -11.31
N ILE A 702 -38.35 -29.86 -12.28
CA ILE A 702 -38.26 -29.32 -13.65
C ILE A 702 -39.65 -29.18 -14.27
N VAL A 703 -40.52 -30.19 -14.14
CA VAL A 703 -41.91 -30.11 -14.64
C VAL A 703 -42.70 -28.97 -13.96
N LYS A 704 -42.47 -28.71 -12.67
CA LYS A 704 -43.10 -27.58 -11.98
C LYS A 704 -42.54 -26.24 -12.46
N LEU A 705 -41.24 -26.15 -12.68
CA LEU A 705 -40.57 -24.95 -13.19
C LEU A 705 -41.01 -24.65 -14.63
N GLU A 706 -41.13 -25.67 -15.47
CA GLU A 706 -41.67 -25.56 -16.83
C GLU A 706 -43.14 -25.10 -16.82
N ALA A 707 -43.97 -25.67 -15.94
CA ALA A 707 -45.35 -25.21 -15.77
C ALA A 707 -45.42 -23.75 -15.24
N ALA A 708 -44.51 -23.36 -14.35
CA ALA A 708 -44.39 -21.99 -13.87
C ALA A 708 -43.92 -21.03 -14.98
N LYS A 709 -43.00 -21.48 -15.85
CA LYS A 709 -42.55 -20.73 -17.01
C LYS A 709 -43.67 -20.57 -18.03
N GLU A 710 -44.45 -21.62 -18.31
CA GLU A 710 -45.63 -21.53 -19.18
C GLU A 710 -46.68 -20.55 -18.63
N ALA A 711 -46.90 -20.54 -17.31
CA ALA A 711 -47.76 -19.56 -16.66
C ALA A 711 -47.20 -18.13 -16.81
N ALA A 712 -45.89 -17.93 -16.60
CA ALA A 712 -45.23 -16.64 -16.79
C ALA A 712 -45.24 -16.15 -18.25
N VAL A 713 -45.14 -17.07 -19.23
CA VAL A 713 -45.32 -16.79 -20.67
C VAL A 713 -46.75 -16.35 -20.96
N THR A 714 -47.74 -17.05 -20.41
CA THR A 714 -49.16 -16.70 -20.56
C THR A 714 -49.47 -15.33 -19.95
N ASP A 715 -48.80 -14.99 -18.84
CA ASP A 715 -48.93 -13.72 -18.14
C ASP A 715 -48.00 -12.61 -18.70
N MET A 716 -47.26 -12.87 -19.79
CA MET A 716 -46.32 -11.94 -20.45
C MET A 716 -45.24 -11.32 -19.54
N LYS A 717 -44.78 -12.07 -18.53
CA LYS A 717 -43.77 -11.60 -17.57
C LYS A 717 -42.35 -11.90 -18.03
N LEU A 718 -41.83 -11.11 -18.98
CA LEU A 718 -40.53 -11.37 -19.62
C LEU A 718 -39.36 -11.62 -18.67
N SER A 719 -39.27 -10.91 -17.54
CA SER A 719 -38.20 -11.13 -16.55
C SER A 719 -38.33 -12.47 -15.83
N GLU A 720 -39.55 -12.84 -15.41
CA GLU A 720 -39.81 -14.15 -14.78
C GLU A 720 -39.57 -15.30 -15.77
N ILE A 721 -39.85 -15.09 -17.07
CA ILE A 721 -39.60 -16.09 -18.12
C ILE A 721 -38.09 -16.34 -18.30
N ALA A 722 -37.28 -15.28 -18.28
CA ALA A 722 -35.83 -15.38 -18.40
C ALA A 722 -35.21 -16.05 -17.16
N ASP A 723 -35.62 -15.63 -15.96
CA ASP A 723 -35.16 -16.22 -14.70
C ASP A 723 -35.53 -17.71 -14.60
N LEU A 724 -36.79 -18.05 -14.92
CA LEU A 724 -37.24 -19.44 -14.94
C LEU A 724 -36.57 -20.24 -16.06
N ALA A 725 -36.20 -19.63 -17.20
CA ALA A 725 -35.44 -20.32 -18.24
C ALA A 725 -34.04 -20.71 -17.77
N VAL A 726 -33.35 -19.81 -17.06
CA VAL A 726 -32.04 -20.08 -16.45
C VAL A 726 -32.17 -21.13 -15.34
N GLU A 727 -33.20 -21.04 -14.49
CA GLU A 727 -33.45 -22.00 -13.42
C GLU A 727 -33.80 -23.40 -13.95
N ILE A 728 -34.59 -23.48 -15.03
CA ILE A 728 -34.88 -24.75 -15.73
C ILE A 728 -33.59 -25.32 -16.33
N LYS A 729 -32.78 -24.49 -16.98
CA LYS A 729 -31.52 -24.94 -17.60
C LYS A 729 -30.52 -25.42 -16.57
N ASP A 730 -30.41 -24.74 -15.43
CA ASP A 730 -29.58 -25.16 -14.30
C ASP A 730 -30.07 -26.50 -13.74
N ALA A 731 -31.38 -26.65 -13.53
CA ALA A 731 -31.98 -27.90 -13.07
C ALA A 731 -31.77 -29.04 -14.09
N GLN A 732 -31.84 -28.76 -15.39
CA GLN A 732 -31.56 -29.72 -16.46
C GLN A 732 -30.07 -30.11 -16.51
N ALA A 733 -29.15 -29.16 -16.30
CA ALA A 733 -27.72 -29.44 -16.19
C ALA A 733 -27.41 -30.31 -14.96
N GLN A 734 -28.00 -29.98 -13.80
CA GLN A 734 -27.92 -30.81 -12.59
C GLN A 734 -28.48 -32.21 -12.83
N LEU A 735 -29.59 -32.34 -13.55
CA LEU A 735 -30.18 -33.62 -13.92
C LEU A 735 -29.25 -34.42 -14.84
N GLY A 736 -28.72 -33.79 -15.90
CA GLY A 736 -27.78 -34.40 -16.83
C GLY A 736 -26.50 -34.87 -16.14
N MET A 737 -26.00 -34.09 -15.18
CA MET A 737 -24.87 -34.47 -14.35
C MET A 737 -25.18 -35.71 -13.50
N LEU A 738 -26.31 -35.75 -12.79
CA LEU A 738 -26.71 -36.90 -11.97
C LEU A 738 -26.93 -38.16 -12.80
N GLU A 739 -27.54 -38.03 -13.99
CA GLU A 739 -27.74 -39.15 -14.92
C GLU A 739 -26.42 -39.67 -15.49
N ALA A 740 -25.47 -38.79 -15.79
CA ALA A 740 -24.12 -39.16 -16.22
C ALA A 740 -23.35 -39.86 -15.09
N LEU A 741 -23.43 -39.36 -13.85
CA LEU A 741 -22.84 -40.00 -12.67
C LEU A 741 -23.44 -41.39 -12.40
N MET A 742 -24.74 -41.56 -12.58
CA MET A 742 -25.42 -42.87 -12.47
C MET A 742 -24.92 -43.86 -13.52
N LYS A 743 -24.56 -43.38 -14.72
CA LYS A 743 -23.99 -44.19 -15.81
C LYS A 743 -22.47 -44.39 -15.67
N GLY A 744 -21.83 -43.76 -14.70
CA GLY A 744 -20.37 -43.75 -14.55
C GLY A 744 -19.64 -42.97 -15.65
N ASP A 745 -20.34 -42.09 -16.37
CA ASP A 745 -19.77 -41.27 -17.45
C ASP A 745 -19.23 -39.96 -16.89
N SER A 746 -17.98 -40.01 -16.42
CA SER A 746 -17.31 -38.85 -15.81
C SER A 746 -17.17 -37.66 -16.77
N GLN A 747 -17.03 -37.89 -18.09
CA GLN A 747 -16.86 -36.79 -19.04
C GLN A 747 -18.19 -36.07 -19.30
N ALA A 748 -19.28 -36.82 -19.47
CA ALA A 748 -20.61 -36.22 -19.59
C ALA A 748 -21.00 -35.47 -18.31
N ALA A 749 -20.65 -36.01 -17.13
CA ALA A 749 -20.90 -35.35 -15.85
C ALA A 749 -20.13 -34.02 -15.71
N LEU A 750 -18.85 -34.00 -16.12
CA LEU A 750 -18.04 -32.78 -16.09
C LEU A 750 -18.54 -31.71 -17.07
N LYS A 751 -18.97 -32.10 -18.27
CA LYS A 751 -19.55 -31.15 -19.24
C LYS A 751 -20.83 -30.49 -18.69
N GLN A 752 -21.68 -31.26 -18.01
CA GLN A 752 -22.88 -30.71 -17.39
C GLN A 752 -22.55 -29.84 -16.17
N MET A 753 -21.46 -30.15 -15.44
CA MET A 753 -20.98 -29.39 -14.29
C MET A 753 -20.53 -27.96 -14.65
N GLU A 754 -20.06 -27.72 -15.88
CA GLU A 754 -19.69 -26.39 -16.39
C GLU A 754 -20.87 -25.40 -16.38
N LEU A 755 -22.09 -25.93 -16.50
CA LEU A 755 -23.34 -25.18 -16.52
C LEU A 755 -23.94 -25.00 -15.11
N VAL A 756 -23.67 -25.93 -14.18
CA VAL A 756 -24.32 -25.91 -12.85
C VAL A 756 -23.90 -24.68 -12.04
N ASN A 757 -24.88 -23.89 -11.60
CA ASN A 757 -24.70 -22.69 -10.79
C ASN A 757 -23.75 -21.66 -11.46
N ASN A 758 -23.78 -21.61 -12.79
CA ASN A 758 -22.97 -20.72 -13.63
C ASN A 758 -23.87 -19.92 -14.59
N PRO A 759 -24.35 -18.73 -14.19
CA PRO A 759 -25.37 -18.00 -14.94
C PRO A 759 -24.92 -17.64 -16.36
N ASP A 760 -23.64 -17.26 -16.56
CA ASP A 760 -23.12 -16.87 -17.87
C ASP A 760 -23.11 -18.06 -18.84
N ALA A 761 -22.68 -19.24 -18.38
CA ALA A 761 -22.67 -20.45 -19.21
C ALA A 761 -24.07 -21.00 -19.48
N LEU A 762 -25.00 -20.85 -18.52
CA LEU A 762 -26.40 -21.22 -18.69
C LEU A 762 -27.11 -20.33 -19.70
N ILE A 763 -26.86 -19.02 -19.65
CA ILE A 763 -27.38 -18.05 -20.62
C ILE A 763 -26.85 -18.38 -22.02
N ALA A 764 -25.54 -18.63 -22.16
CA ALA A 764 -24.96 -19.05 -23.45
C ALA A 764 -25.58 -20.34 -24.00
N ALA A 765 -25.78 -21.36 -23.16
CA ALA A 765 -26.39 -22.63 -23.56
C ALA A 765 -27.90 -22.54 -23.87
N LEU A 766 -28.60 -21.53 -23.35
CA LEU A 766 -29.99 -21.24 -23.70
C LEU A 766 -30.12 -20.55 -25.06
N SER A 767 -29.14 -19.72 -25.41
CA SER A 767 -29.08 -19.04 -26.72
C SER A 767 -28.83 -20.04 -27.87
N GLU A 768 -28.11 -21.14 -27.64
CA GLU A 768 -27.86 -22.19 -28.64
C GLU A 768 -29.11 -23.06 -28.95
N GLU A 769 -30.10 -23.16 -28.06
CA GLU A 769 -31.27 -24.04 -28.24
C GLU A 769 -32.38 -23.45 -29.11
N THR A 770 -32.33 -22.16 -29.45
CA THR A 770 -33.37 -21.47 -30.24
C THR A 770 -33.23 -21.61 -31.76
N GLU A 771 -32.23 -22.35 -32.27
CA GLU A 771 -32.04 -22.59 -33.70
C GLU A 771 -32.68 -23.90 -34.21
N THR A 772 -34.01 -23.95 -34.37
CA THR A 772 -34.64 -24.84 -35.38
C THR A 772 -35.96 -24.23 -35.91
N PRO A 773 -36.14 -24.06 -37.25
CA PRO A 773 -37.31 -23.41 -37.80
C PRO A 773 -38.41 -24.41 -38.22
N PRO A 774 -39.70 -24.05 -38.03
CA PRO A 774 -40.78 -24.62 -38.83
C PRO A 774 -41.50 -23.55 -39.68
N GLY A 775 -41.41 -23.70 -41.01
CA GLY A 775 -42.51 -23.52 -41.98
C GLY A 775 -43.20 -22.17 -42.13
N GLU A 776 -42.87 -21.46 -43.22
CA GLU A 776 -43.72 -20.46 -43.90
C GLU A 776 -45.09 -21.04 -44.35
N PRO A 777 -46.19 -20.25 -44.41
CA PRO A 777 -46.34 -19.29 -45.52
C PRO A 777 -47.11 -17.97 -45.22
N GLY A 778 -46.58 -16.88 -45.81
CA GLY A 778 -47.31 -16.02 -46.76
C GLY A 778 -48.17 -14.85 -46.26
N GLY A 779 -47.85 -13.63 -46.71
CA GLY A 779 -48.86 -12.65 -47.15
C GLY A 779 -48.69 -11.18 -46.72
N GLU A 780 -48.14 -10.38 -47.65
CA GLU A 780 -48.48 -8.99 -48.01
C GLU A 780 -48.31 -7.80 -47.00
N GLU A 781 -47.44 -6.87 -47.42
CA GLU A 781 -47.36 -5.43 -47.07
C GLU A 781 -48.08 -4.58 -48.15
N PRO A 782 -48.25 -3.22 -48.07
CA PRO A 782 -48.22 -2.23 -46.96
C PRO A 782 -49.38 -1.19 -47.16
N PRO A 783 -49.31 0.14 -46.87
CA PRO A 783 -48.53 0.97 -45.92
C PRO A 783 -49.40 1.94 -45.07
N GLY A 784 -48.85 2.48 -43.97
CA GLY A 784 -49.47 3.64 -43.28
C GLY A 784 -48.68 4.12 -42.06
N GLY A 785 -47.90 5.18 -42.23
CA GLY A 785 -46.83 5.58 -41.31
C GLY A 785 -47.21 6.28 -40.01
N THR A 786 -46.23 6.33 -39.11
CA THR A 786 -45.74 7.53 -38.41
C THR A 786 -44.39 7.18 -37.76
N ALA A 787 -43.47 8.15 -37.70
CA ALA A 787 -42.03 7.97 -37.50
C ALA A 787 -41.62 7.24 -36.20
N PRO A 788 -40.62 6.33 -36.22
CA PRO A 788 -40.10 5.68 -35.03
C PRO A 788 -38.97 6.48 -34.38
N GLY A 789 -39.01 6.61 -33.05
CA GLY A 789 -37.80 6.76 -32.25
C GLY A 789 -37.03 5.44 -32.28
N LYS A 790 -35.72 5.51 -32.55
CA LYS A 790 -34.84 4.34 -32.69
C LYS A 790 -34.73 3.55 -31.37
N GLU A 791 -35.25 2.33 -31.34
CA GLU A 791 -34.70 1.27 -30.49
C GLU A 791 -33.45 0.72 -31.20
N ALA A 792 -32.32 0.66 -30.49
CA ALA A 792 -31.10 0.05 -30.98
C ALA A 792 -31.23 -1.49 -30.91
N ALA A 793 -30.69 -2.21 -31.90
CA ALA A 793 -30.62 -3.67 -31.87
C ALA A 793 -29.74 -4.14 -30.69
N SER A 794 -30.08 -5.26 -30.07
CA SER A 794 -29.31 -5.83 -28.95
C SER A 794 -27.89 -6.21 -29.36
N GLU A 795 -26.96 -6.21 -28.41
CA GLU A 795 -25.56 -6.61 -28.62
C GLU A 795 -25.45 -7.98 -29.30
N ASP A 796 -26.24 -8.95 -28.84
CA ASP A 796 -26.27 -10.31 -29.39
C ASP A 796 -26.74 -10.34 -30.85
N ALA A 797 -27.75 -9.53 -31.22
CA ALA A 797 -28.24 -9.45 -32.60
C ALA A 797 -27.22 -8.81 -33.55
N LEU A 798 -26.45 -7.83 -33.05
CA LEU A 798 -25.37 -7.20 -33.80
C LEU A 798 -24.17 -8.14 -33.97
N ALA A 799 -23.86 -8.97 -32.97
CA ALA A 799 -22.80 -9.97 -33.03
C ALA A 799 -23.13 -11.07 -34.05
N GLU A 800 -24.34 -11.63 -33.99
CA GLU A 800 -24.82 -12.64 -34.94
C GLU A 800 -24.85 -12.10 -36.38
N GLN A 801 -25.30 -10.85 -36.56
CA GLN A 801 -25.30 -10.17 -37.85
C GLN A 801 -23.86 -9.95 -38.39
N ALA A 802 -22.90 -9.63 -37.52
CA ALA A 802 -21.50 -9.46 -37.90
C ALA A 802 -20.86 -10.79 -38.32
N GLU A 803 -21.10 -11.88 -37.60
CA GLU A 803 -20.61 -13.22 -37.98
C GLU A 803 -21.18 -13.68 -39.33
N LEU A 804 -22.48 -13.46 -39.56
CA LEU A 804 -23.13 -13.80 -40.83
C LEU A 804 -22.59 -12.97 -42.00
N GLN A 805 -22.27 -11.70 -41.77
CA GLN A 805 -21.64 -10.83 -42.77
C GLN A 805 -20.17 -11.22 -43.01
N GLN A 806 -19.43 -11.64 -41.99
CA GLN A 806 -18.07 -12.14 -42.11
C GLN A 806 -18.02 -13.45 -42.91
N ALA A 807 -18.91 -14.40 -42.64
CA ALA A 807 -19.02 -15.64 -43.42
C ALA A 807 -19.35 -15.37 -44.90
N LYS A 808 -20.22 -14.38 -45.18
CA LYS A 808 -20.53 -13.95 -46.56
C LYS A 808 -19.34 -13.29 -47.25
N LEU A 809 -18.52 -12.54 -46.50
CA LEU A 809 -17.30 -11.91 -47.02
C LEU A 809 -16.27 -12.98 -47.43
N GLU A 810 -16.05 -13.98 -46.58
CA GLU A 810 -15.16 -15.11 -46.86
C GLU A 810 -15.63 -15.92 -48.07
N GLN A 811 -16.93 -16.13 -48.23
CA GLN A 811 -17.51 -16.80 -49.40
C GLN A 811 -17.30 -16.00 -50.69
N ALA A 812 -17.50 -14.68 -50.66
CA ALA A 812 -17.29 -13.81 -51.83
C ALA A 812 -15.81 -13.75 -52.24
N LEU A 813 -14.90 -13.73 -51.26
CA LEU A 813 -13.46 -13.83 -51.48
C LEU A 813 -13.06 -15.18 -52.09
N ALA A 814 -13.58 -16.29 -51.55
CA ALA A 814 -13.35 -17.63 -52.08
C ALA A 814 -13.90 -17.82 -53.50
N ALA A 815 -14.96 -17.09 -53.87
CA ALA A 815 -15.54 -17.08 -55.21
C ALA A 815 -14.81 -16.19 -56.22
N GLY A 816 -13.85 -15.35 -55.77
CA GLY A 816 -13.13 -14.41 -56.62
C GLY A 816 -14.00 -13.25 -57.12
N GLU A 817 -14.99 -12.81 -56.34
CA GLU A 817 -15.93 -11.74 -56.67
C GLU A 817 -15.60 -10.44 -55.89
N PRO A 818 -14.70 -9.58 -56.40
CA PRO A 818 -14.17 -8.45 -55.63
C PRO A 818 -15.21 -7.38 -55.29
N ASP A 819 -16.18 -7.13 -56.18
CA ASP A 819 -17.23 -6.13 -55.95
C ASP A 819 -18.24 -6.57 -54.89
N ALA A 820 -18.54 -7.88 -54.83
CA ALA A 820 -19.42 -8.46 -53.81
C ALA A 820 -18.72 -8.48 -52.44
N ALA A 821 -17.44 -8.87 -52.40
CA ALA A 821 -16.63 -8.81 -51.19
C ALA A 821 -16.54 -7.37 -50.63
N ALA A 822 -16.32 -6.37 -51.48
CA ALA A 822 -16.26 -4.97 -51.09
C ALA A 822 -17.58 -4.47 -50.46
N ALA A 823 -18.73 -4.86 -51.00
CA ALA A 823 -20.05 -4.47 -50.49
C ALA A 823 -20.36 -5.12 -49.13
N VAL A 824 -20.02 -6.40 -48.95
CA VAL A 824 -20.22 -7.12 -47.69
C VAL A 824 -19.28 -6.60 -46.61
N LEU A 825 -18.01 -6.30 -46.95
CA LEU A 825 -17.05 -5.69 -46.03
C LEU A 825 -17.56 -4.35 -45.48
N GLN A 826 -18.16 -3.51 -46.32
CA GLN A 826 -18.70 -2.22 -45.88
C GLN A 826 -19.87 -2.39 -44.89
N GLN A 827 -20.70 -3.42 -45.07
CA GLN A 827 -21.77 -3.75 -44.13
C GLN A 827 -21.20 -4.30 -42.81
N LEU A 828 -20.21 -5.18 -42.89
CA LEU A 828 -19.52 -5.76 -41.73
C LEU A 828 -18.87 -4.68 -40.86
N LEU A 829 -18.16 -3.73 -41.47
CA LEU A 829 -17.55 -2.60 -40.78
C LEU A 829 -18.59 -1.73 -40.05
N ALA A 830 -19.77 -1.54 -40.64
CA ALA A 830 -20.86 -0.79 -40.00
C ALA A 830 -21.46 -1.55 -38.81
N THR A 831 -21.70 -2.86 -38.95
CA THR A 831 -22.21 -3.70 -37.87
C THR A 831 -21.21 -3.82 -36.71
N GLN A 832 -19.91 -3.98 -37.01
CA GLN A 832 -18.86 -4.01 -35.98
C GLN A 832 -18.74 -2.69 -35.23
N ALA A 833 -18.92 -1.55 -35.91
CA ALA A 833 -18.94 -0.26 -35.24
C ALA A 833 -20.12 -0.11 -34.28
N GLN A 834 -21.29 -0.66 -34.63
CA GLN A 834 -22.47 -0.69 -33.75
C GLN A 834 -22.29 -1.64 -32.58
N LEU A 835 -21.67 -2.80 -32.80
CA LEU A 835 -21.36 -3.78 -31.76
C LEU A 835 -20.35 -3.21 -30.74
N ALA A 836 -19.28 -2.57 -31.21
CA ALA A 836 -18.29 -1.92 -30.36
C ALA A 836 -18.90 -0.80 -29.49
N ASP A 837 -19.86 -0.06 -30.04
CA ASP A 837 -20.58 0.99 -29.32
C ASP A 837 -21.55 0.41 -28.26
N ALA A 838 -22.24 -0.69 -28.57
CA ALA A 838 -23.08 -1.42 -27.63
C ALA A 838 -22.26 -2.02 -26.46
N GLN A 839 -21.10 -2.62 -26.76
CA GLN A 839 -20.18 -3.21 -25.78
C GLN A 839 -19.58 -2.18 -24.82
N THR A 840 -19.29 -0.99 -25.32
CA THR A 840 -18.70 0.09 -24.52
C THR A 840 -19.74 0.96 -23.82
N GLY A 841 -20.99 0.96 -24.29
CA GLY A 841 -22.04 1.87 -23.82
C GLY A 841 -21.72 3.35 -24.10
N ALA A 842 -20.77 3.62 -25.00
CA ALA A 842 -20.19 4.94 -25.18
C ALA A 842 -21.18 5.96 -25.72
N SER A 843 -22.06 5.58 -26.66
CA SER A 843 -23.10 6.46 -27.19
C SER A 843 -24.23 6.76 -26.19
N GLU A 844 -24.60 5.80 -25.33
CA GLU A 844 -25.56 6.04 -24.24
C GLU A 844 -24.95 6.97 -23.18
N GLY A 845 -23.67 6.79 -22.86
CA GLY A 845 -22.89 7.69 -22.02
C GLY A 845 -22.81 9.11 -22.59
N GLN A 846 -22.56 9.26 -23.90
CA GLN A 846 -22.56 10.56 -24.57
C GLN A 846 -23.93 11.25 -24.54
N ALA A 847 -25.02 10.51 -24.75
CA ALA A 847 -26.38 11.05 -24.66
C ALA A 847 -26.69 11.57 -23.25
N SER A 848 -26.30 10.79 -22.23
CA SER A 848 -26.46 11.16 -20.82
C SER A 848 -25.62 12.38 -20.43
N LEU A 849 -24.38 12.47 -20.93
CA LEU A 849 -23.47 13.61 -20.71
C LEU A 849 -23.94 14.87 -21.44
N ALA A 850 -24.54 14.74 -22.63
CA ALA A 850 -25.14 15.86 -23.35
C ALA A 850 -26.35 16.43 -22.59
N GLU A 851 -27.19 15.57 -22.01
CA GLU A 851 -28.31 15.99 -21.18
C GLU A 851 -27.84 16.68 -19.88
N ALA A 852 -26.80 16.13 -19.24
CA ALA A 852 -26.17 16.74 -18.06
C ALA A 852 -25.58 18.12 -18.38
N LYS A 853 -24.88 18.26 -19.51
CA LYS A 853 -24.34 19.55 -19.98
C LYS A 853 -25.45 20.59 -20.16
N GLN A 854 -26.56 20.21 -20.80
CA GLN A 854 -27.68 21.10 -21.04
C GLN A 854 -28.31 21.60 -19.71
N LYS A 855 -28.44 20.71 -18.72
CA LYS A 855 -28.94 21.06 -17.37
C LYS A 855 -27.98 22.01 -16.64
N LEU A 856 -26.67 21.76 -16.72
CA LEU A 856 -25.64 22.61 -16.12
C LEU A 856 -25.55 24.00 -16.78
N GLU A 857 -25.66 24.09 -18.10
CA GLU A 857 -25.71 25.36 -18.83
C GLU A 857 -26.93 26.20 -18.45
N ALA A 858 -28.09 25.55 -18.28
CA ALA A 858 -29.31 26.21 -17.81
C ALA A 858 -29.15 26.73 -16.37
N ALA A 859 -28.56 25.92 -15.48
CA ALA A 859 -28.27 26.32 -14.10
C ALA A 859 -27.23 27.46 -14.04
N LEU A 860 -26.22 27.45 -14.91
CA LEU A 860 -25.17 28.47 -14.98
C LEU A 860 -25.76 29.82 -15.39
N LYS A 861 -26.61 29.83 -16.42
CA LYS A 861 -27.33 31.05 -16.85
C LYS A 861 -28.20 31.62 -15.72
N LEU A 862 -28.86 30.76 -14.94
CA LEU A 862 -29.67 31.17 -13.80
C LEU A 862 -28.83 31.75 -12.66
N ALA A 863 -27.69 31.11 -12.33
CA ALA A 863 -26.76 31.60 -11.31
C ALA A 863 -26.09 32.93 -11.72
N GLN A 864 -25.74 33.09 -13.00
CA GLN A 864 -25.24 34.34 -13.57
C GLN A 864 -26.29 35.47 -13.48
N ALA A 865 -27.56 35.17 -13.80
CA ALA A 865 -28.65 36.13 -13.68
C ALA A 865 -28.93 36.54 -12.22
N GLN A 866 -28.61 35.67 -11.25
CA GLN A 866 -28.75 35.92 -9.82
C GLN A 866 -27.52 36.61 -9.19
N GLY A 867 -26.42 36.77 -9.93
CA GLY A 867 -25.18 37.35 -9.42
C GLY A 867 -24.44 36.47 -8.40
N ASP A 868 -24.71 35.17 -8.36
CA ASP A 868 -24.12 34.22 -7.43
C ASP A 868 -22.76 33.74 -7.95
N THR A 869 -21.71 34.51 -7.66
CA THR A 869 -20.35 34.28 -8.18
C THR A 869 -19.75 32.94 -7.75
N ALA A 870 -20.10 32.44 -6.56
CA ALA A 870 -19.64 31.14 -6.07
C ALA A 870 -20.28 29.98 -6.83
N ARG A 871 -21.60 30.07 -7.08
CA ARG A 871 -22.33 29.08 -7.86
C ARG A 871 -21.96 29.12 -9.34
N VAL A 872 -21.66 30.29 -9.89
CA VAL A 872 -21.13 30.44 -11.25
C VAL A 872 -19.78 29.76 -11.41
N ALA A 873 -18.85 29.96 -10.47
CA ALA A 873 -17.54 29.31 -10.51
C ALA A 873 -17.67 27.78 -10.43
N THR A 874 -18.55 27.28 -9.55
CA THR A 874 -18.80 25.85 -9.37
C THR A 874 -19.40 25.23 -10.64
N LEU A 875 -20.49 25.81 -11.16
CA LEU A 875 -21.15 25.32 -12.37
C LEU A 875 -20.28 25.42 -13.61
N THR A 876 -19.38 26.40 -13.70
CA THR A 876 -18.41 26.53 -14.79
C THR A 876 -17.44 25.34 -14.77
N ARG A 877 -16.90 24.99 -13.59
CA ARG A 877 -16.02 23.82 -13.42
C ARG A 877 -16.76 22.50 -13.71
N SER A 878 -18.02 22.36 -13.29
CA SER A 878 -18.83 21.18 -13.60
C SER A 878 -19.08 21.04 -15.11
N LEU A 879 -19.25 22.16 -15.82
CA LEU A 879 -19.43 22.19 -17.28
C LEU A 879 -18.16 21.76 -18.03
N GLU A 880 -17.00 22.17 -17.51
CA GLU A 880 -15.68 21.75 -18.01
C GLU A 880 -15.49 20.24 -17.82
N ALA A 881 -15.82 19.70 -16.64
CA ALA A 881 -15.72 18.26 -16.36
C ALA A 881 -16.66 17.41 -17.24
N VAL A 882 -17.89 17.85 -17.47
CA VAL A 882 -18.83 17.16 -18.37
C VAL A 882 -18.35 17.21 -19.83
N ALA A 883 -17.74 18.32 -20.26
CA ALA A 883 -17.15 18.42 -21.58
C ALA A 883 -15.97 17.45 -21.76
N GLU A 884 -15.12 17.29 -20.74
CA GLU A 884 -14.00 16.35 -20.73
C GLU A 884 -14.46 14.88 -20.74
N ALA A 885 -15.48 14.54 -19.93
CA ALA A 885 -16.08 13.21 -19.93
C ALA A 885 -16.72 12.85 -21.29
N ALA A 886 -17.37 13.82 -21.95
CA ALA A 886 -17.96 13.61 -23.27
C ALA A 886 -16.90 13.38 -24.37
N GLN A 887 -15.77 14.10 -24.29
CA GLN A 887 -14.64 13.88 -25.18
C GLN A 887 -14.00 12.50 -24.96
N THR A 888 -13.89 12.06 -23.70
CA THR A 888 -13.35 10.75 -23.35
C THR A 888 -14.21 9.62 -23.89
N ALA A 889 -15.53 9.65 -23.64
CA ALA A 889 -16.47 8.65 -24.15
C ALA A 889 -16.45 8.55 -25.69
N LYS A 890 -16.24 9.69 -26.39
CA LYS A 890 -16.11 9.71 -27.85
C LYS A 890 -14.80 9.10 -28.35
N LYS A 891 -13.72 9.33 -27.61
CA LYS A 891 -12.42 8.75 -27.90
C LYS A 891 -12.44 7.23 -27.71
N ASP A 892 -13.07 6.75 -26.64
CA ASP A 892 -13.19 5.32 -26.33
C ASP A 892 -13.99 4.56 -27.41
N ALA A 893 -15.08 5.16 -27.91
CA ALA A 893 -15.83 4.61 -29.04
C ALA A 893 -14.99 4.49 -30.31
N LEU A 894 -14.18 5.50 -30.62
CA LEU A 894 -13.31 5.51 -31.80
C LEU A 894 -12.17 4.48 -31.68
N PHE A 895 -11.62 4.28 -30.48
CA PHE A 895 -10.63 3.23 -30.24
C PHE A 895 -11.23 1.83 -30.34
N ALA A 896 -12.43 1.60 -29.79
CA ALA A 896 -13.12 0.33 -29.92
C ALA A 896 -13.43 -0.01 -31.39
N GLN A 897 -13.82 0.99 -32.19
CA GLN A 897 -13.97 0.84 -33.64
C GLN A 897 -12.64 0.55 -34.33
N LEU A 898 -11.56 1.23 -33.95
CA LEU A 898 -10.23 1.02 -34.52
C LEU A 898 -9.72 -0.41 -34.25
N ASP A 899 -9.86 -0.89 -33.01
CA ASP A 899 -9.46 -2.24 -32.62
C ASP A 899 -10.26 -3.30 -33.38
N ALA A 900 -11.58 -3.12 -33.52
CA ALA A 900 -12.43 -4.03 -34.29
C ALA A 900 -12.00 -4.14 -35.77
N VAL A 901 -11.72 -2.99 -36.42
CA VAL A 901 -11.23 -2.98 -37.81
C VAL A 901 -9.85 -3.63 -37.94
N GLN A 902 -8.96 -3.44 -36.96
CA GLN A 902 -7.63 -4.07 -36.96
C GLN A 902 -7.69 -5.59 -36.77
N VAL A 903 -8.56 -6.07 -35.87
CA VAL A 903 -8.82 -7.51 -35.68
C VAL A 903 -9.39 -8.13 -36.95
N LEU A 904 -10.35 -7.45 -37.58
CA LEU A 904 -10.92 -7.89 -38.87
C LEU A 904 -9.85 -7.93 -39.98
N ALA A 905 -8.98 -6.92 -40.05
CA ALA A 905 -7.90 -6.88 -41.02
C ALA A 905 -6.86 -7.99 -40.82
N ALA A 906 -6.63 -8.42 -39.58
CA ALA A 906 -5.73 -9.53 -39.27
C ALA A 906 -6.32 -10.91 -39.61
N ALA A 907 -7.66 -11.04 -39.60
CA ALA A 907 -8.36 -12.30 -39.85
C ALA A 907 -8.56 -12.61 -41.35
N LEU A 908 -8.53 -11.60 -42.22
CA LEU A 908 -8.86 -11.74 -43.64
C LEU A 908 -7.63 -12.02 -44.53
N PRO A 909 -7.80 -12.72 -45.68
CA PRO A 909 -6.73 -12.95 -46.66
C PRO A 909 -6.18 -11.65 -47.26
N GLN A 910 -4.88 -11.62 -47.53
CA GLN A 910 -4.15 -10.47 -48.11
C GLN A 910 -4.46 -10.27 -49.61
N GLU A 911 -5.70 -9.94 -49.96
CA GLU A 911 -6.09 -9.53 -51.31
C GLU A 911 -6.09 -8.01 -51.46
N ALA A 912 -5.51 -7.50 -52.56
CA ALA A 912 -5.21 -6.08 -52.73
C ALA A 912 -6.44 -5.13 -52.64
N GLY A 913 -7.63 -5.58 -53.02
CA GLY A 913 -8.86 -4.75 -52.98
C GLY A 913 -9.46 -4.57 -51.59
N VAL A 914 -9.56 -5.65 -50.81
CA VAL A 914 -10.08 -5.64 -49.42
C VAL A 914 -9.10 -4.96 -48.48
N GLN A 915 -7.80 -5.20 -48.67
CA GLN A 915 -6.74 -4.56 -47.90
C GLN A 915 -6.80 -3.02 -48.03
N GLN A 916 -6.98 -2.51 -49.25
CA GLN A 916 -7.05 -1.07 -49.49
C GLN A 916 -8.26 -0.41 -48.82
N GLN A 917 -9.41 -1.09 -48.72
CA GLN A 917 -10.59 -0.57 -48.03
C GLN A 917 -10.43 -0.57 -46.50
N LEU A 918 -9.83 -1.62 -45.93
CA LEU A 918 -9.51 -1.69 -44.50
C LEU A 918 -8.49 -0.61 -44.11
N GLU A 919 -7.45 -0.42 -44.91
CA GLU A 919 -6.45 0.65 -44.71
C GLU A 919 -7.09 2.05 -44.78
N GLN A 920 -8.02 2.28 -45.71
CA GLN A 920 -8.77 3.54 -45.79
C GLN A 920 -9.65 3.76 -44.54
N GLN A 921 -10.29 2.71 -44.03
CA GLN A 921 -11.12 2.81 -42.83
C GLN A 921 -10.28 3.06 -41.57
N VAL A 922 -9.14 2.40 -41.42
CA VAL A 922 -8.17 2.66 -40.34
C VAL A 922 -7.65 4.10 -40.43
N ALA A 923 -7.27 4.57 -41.62
CA ALA A 923 -6.81 5.94 -41.82
C ALA A 923 -7.88 6.97 -41.43
N LYS A 924 -9.15 6.70 -41.78
CA LYS A 924 -10.29 7.55 -41.39
C LYS A 924 -10.47 7.61 -39.88
N LEU A 925 -10.48 6.46 -39.19
CA LEU A 925 -10.64 6.41 -37.72
C LEU A 925 -9.48 7.10 -36.99
N LEU A 926 -8.25 6.89 -37.45
CA LEU A 926 -7.07 7.60 -36.93
C LEU A 926 -7.18 9.11 -37.13
N GLN A 927 -7.70 9.57 -38.28
CA GLN A 927 -7.94 10.99 -38.53
C GLN A 927 -9.02 11.57 -37.61
N GLU A 928 -10.08 10.81 -37.33
CA GLU A 928 -11.13 11.21 -36.39
C GLU A 928 -10.61 11.28 -34.94
N LEU A 929 -9.75 10.34 -34.53
CA LEU A 929 -9.04 10.37 -33.25
C LEU A 929 -8.10 11.58 -33.14
N GLN A 930 -7.31 11.88 -34.18
CA GLN A 930 -6.47 13.08 -34.23
C GLN A 930 -7.31 14.36 -34.11
N GLN A 931 -8.50 14.42 -34.71
CA GLN A 931 -9.40 15.56 -34.56
C GLN A 931 -9.93 15.70 -33.12
N GLN A 932 -10.21 14.59 -32.43
CA GLN A 932 -10.57 14.62 -31.01
C GLN A 932 -9.40 15.10 -30.14
N GLU A 933 -8.20 14.61 -30.39
CA GLU A 933 -6.97 15.03 -29.70
C GLU A 933 -6.65 16.50 -29.95
N LYS A 934 -6.83 16.99 -31.18
CA LYS A 934 -6.65 18.40 -31.52
C LYS A 934 -7.66 19.31 -30.82
N ALA A 935 -8.89 18.83 -30.61
CA ALA A 935 -9.93 19.58 -29.91
C ALA A 935 -9.62 19.84 -28.42
N LYS A 936 -8.59 19.18 -27.86
CA LYS A 936 -8.09 19.45 -26.50
C LYS A 936 -7.39 20.80 -26.36
N TYR A 937 -6.93 21.36 -27.47
CA TYR A 937 -6.14 22.58 -27.50
C TYR A 937 -6.98 23.76 -27.99
N GLY A 938 -7.05 24.82 -27.19
CA GLY A 938 -7.67 26.08 -27.61
C GLY A 938 -6.90 26.75 -28.75
N PRO A 939 -7.47 27.76 -29.43
CA PRO A 939 -6.80 28.45 -30.54
C PRO A 939 -5.44 29.05 -30.17
N GLU A 940 -5.32 29.61 -28.96
CA GLU A 940 -4.07 30.17 -28.44
C GLU A 940 -3.03 29.08 -28.15
N GLU A 941 -3.45 27.94 -27.60
CA GLU A 941 -2.58 26.80 -27.32
C GLU A 941 -2.09 26.14 -28.61
N GLN A 942 -2.95 26.04 -29.63
CA GLN A 942 -2.56 25.54 -30.96
C GLN A 942 -1.52 26.46 -31.61
N GLN A 943 -1.69 27.78 -31.48
CA GLN A 943 -0.70 28.74 -31.97
C GLN A 943 0.62 28.61 -31.18
N ALA A 944 0.57 28.49 -29.86
CA ALA A 944 1.76 28.30 -29.03
C ALA A 944 2.51 27.00 -29.36
N LEU A 945 1.80 25.90 -29.59
CA LEU A 945 2.40 24.64 -30.05
C LEU A 945 3.02 24.77 -31.44
N ALA A 946 2.41 25.53 -32.35
CA ALA A 946 2.96 25.81 -33.67
C ALA A 946 4.24 26.67 -33.59
N ASP A 947 4.26 27.68 -32.72
CA ASP A 947 5.42 28.54 -32.50
C ASP A 947 6.59 27.75 -31.89
N VAL A 948 6.32 26.90 -30.90
CA VAL A 948 7.33 25.99 -30.31
C VAL A 948 7.79 24.93 -31.34
N SER A 949 6.89 24.44 -32.19
CA SER A 949 7.29 23.54 -33.30
C SER A 949 8.27 24.23 -34.25
N ALA A 950 7.99 25.49 -34.62
CA ALA A 950 8.86 26.27 -35.50
C ALA A 950 10.23 26.55 -34.86
N SER A 951 10.29 26.84 -33.55
CA SER A 951 11.56 27.04 -32.84
C SER A 951 12.37 25.74 -32.74
N LEU A 952 11.72 24.63 -32.37
CA LEU A 952 12.36 23.31 -32.31
C LEU A 952 12.93 22.87 -33.65
N ALA A 953 12.20 23.09 -34.76
CA ALA A 953 12.67 22.78 -36.11
C ALA A 953 13.86 23.63 -36.56
N ALA A 954 14.08 24.82 -35.96
CA ALA A 954 15.21 25.70 -36.27
C ALA A 954 16.50 25.29 -35.54
N ILE A 955 16.42 24.43 -34.52
CA ILE A 955 17.59 23.94 -33.78
C ILE A 955 18.36 22.94 -34.66
N THR A 956 19.58 23.30 -35.05
CA THR A 956 20.46 22.47 -35.91
C THR A 956 21.72 21.96 -35.19
N ALA A 957 21.98 22.46 -33.98
CA ALA A 957 23.07 22.02 -33.12
C ALA A 957 22.68 22.21 -31.64
N ILE A 958 23.09 21.27 -30.79
CA ILE A 958 22.92 21.34 -29.33
C ILE A 958 24.31 21.50 -28.69
N ASP A 959 24.48 22.57 -27.91
CA ASP A 959 25.71 22.80 -27.13
C ASP A 959 25.82 21.77 -26.00
N MET A 960 26.95 21.07 -25.93
CA MET A 960 27.25 20.02 -24.94
C MET A 960 28.23 20.49 -23.83
N THR A 961 28.68 21.75 -23.83
CA THR A 961 29.88 22.19 -23.07
C THR A 961 29.66 22.59 -21.61
N SER A 962 28.45 22.49 -21.06
CA SER A 962 28.14 22.97 -19.70
C SER A 962 27.68 21.87 -18.72
N ALA A 963 28.51 20.86 -18.47
CA ALA A 963 28.36 19.97 -17.33
C ALA A 963 29.57 20.14 -16.38
N PRO A 964 29.37 20.24 -15.05
CA PRO A 964 30.48 20.17 -14.12
C PRO A 964 31.06 18.75 -14.14
N GLU A 965 32.35 18.63 -14.48
CA GLU A 965 33.08 17.38 -14.44
C GLU A 965 33.14 16.84 -12.99
N PRO A 966 33.02 15.52 -12.78
CA PRO A 966 33.44 14.90 -11.53
C PRO A 966 34.95 15.11 -11.35
N ASP A 967 35.37 15.48 -10.14
CA ASP A 967 36.78 15.62 -9.75
C ASP A 967 37.58 14.35 -10.07
N ASP A 968 38.18 14.27 -11.26
CA ASP A 968 39.28 13.35 -11.53
C ASP A 968 40.37 14.10 -12.30
N ALA A 969 41.49 14.26 -11.63
CA ALA A 969 42.59 15.07 -12.10
C ALA A 969 43.28 14.39 -13.30
N GLY A 970 43.03 14.93 -14.49
CA GLY A 970 44.04 14.97 -15.56
C GLY A 970 43.60 14.39 -16.90
N SER A 971 43.13 15.26 -17.80
CA SER A 971 43.64 15.35 -19.17
C SER A 971 43.01 16.56 -19.87
N ALA A 972 43.84 17.52 -20.27
CA ALA A 972 43.43 18.64 -21.10
C ALA A 972 43.06 18.14 -22.51
N GLY A 973 41.86 18.50 -22.98
CA GLY A 973 41.40 18.29 -24.35
C GLY A 973 40.32 19.31 -24.71
N SER A 974 40.74 20.50 -25.13
CA SER A 974 39.87 21.51 -25.74
C SER A 974 39.31 20.99 -27.06
N GLY A 975 37.99 20.79 -27.10
CA GLY A 975 37.22 20.51 -28.31
C GLY A 975 35.75 20.82 -28.05
N SER A 976 35.26 21.93 -28.59
CA SER A 976 33.84 22.27 -28.61
C SER A 976 33.07 21.21 -29.39
N SER A 977 32.48 20.23 -28.69
CA SER A 977 31.68 19.17 -29.29
C SER A 977 30.23 19.64 -29.44
N GLU A 978 29.96 20.51 -30.43
CA GLU A 978 28.60 20.78 -30.87
C GLU A 978 28.03 19.50 -31.51
N LEU A 979 26.96 18.93 -30.91
CA LEU A 979 26.29 17.79 -31.51
C LEU A 979 25.33 18.33 -32.57
N LYS A 980 25.57 18.01 -33.85
CA LYS A 980 24.63 18.31 -34.93
C LYS A 980 23.39 17.45 -34.76
N VAL A 981 22.22 18.08 -34.77
CA VAL A 981 20.95 17.40 -34.54
C VAL A 981 19.94 17.84 -35.59
N ALA A 982 19.20 16.88 -36.15
CA ALA A 982 18.01 17.15 -36.95
C ALA A 982 16.77 16.90 -36.06
N ILE A 983 16.07 17.98 -35.69
CA ILE A 983 14.84 17.92 -34.90
C ILE A 983 13.64 18.08 -35.82
N GLN A 984 12.77 17.07 -35.88
CA GLN A 984 11.51 17.12 -36.59
C GLN A 984 10.35 17.10 -35.57
N PRO A 985 9.66 18.21 -35.33
CA PRO A 985 8.46 18.22 -34.50
C PRO A 985 7.36 17.32 -35.07
N ILE A 986 6.67 16.60 -34.20
CA ILE A 986 5.45 15.86 -34.51
C ILE A 986 4.28 16.63 -33.87
N PRO A 987 3.15 16.84 -34.58
CA PRO A 987 1.96 17.43 -33.98
C PRO A 987 1.53 16.69 -32.71
N ALA A 988 1.14 17.44 -31.67
CA ALA A 988 0.73 16.84 -30.39
C ALA A 988 -0.50 15.93 -30.55
N GLU A 989 -1.39 16.24 -31.48
CA GLU A 989 -2.57 15.44 -31.82
C GLU A 989 -2.25 14.07 -32.44
N ASN A 990 -0.99 13.81 -32.82
CA ASN A 990 -0.56 12.52 -33.34
C ASN A 990 -0.14 11.54 -32.24
N VAL A 991 -0.19 11.92 -30.96
CA VAL A 991 0.02 11.02 -29.83
C VAL A 991 -1.34 10.58 -29.30
N LEU A 992 -1.68 9.31 -29.53
CA LEU A 992 -2.96 8.72 -29.20
C LEU A 992 -2.81 7.78 -28.00
N SER A 993 -3.71 7.88 -27.03
CA SER A 993 -3.82 6.92 -25.93
C SER A 993 -5.29 6.61 -25.65
N SER A 994 -5.64 5.34 -25.45
CA SER A 994 -7.03 4.90 -25.23
C SER A 994 -7.57 5.43 -23.91
N ASN A 995 -6.91 5.14 -22.79
CA ASN A 995 -7.50 5.35 -21.47
C ASN A 995 -6.88 6.51 -20.68
N ILE A 996 -5.91 7.24 -21.28
CA ILE A 996 -5.16 8.28 -20.57
C ILE A 996 -5.23 9.61 -21.32
N PHE A 997 -5.53 10.66 -20.56
CA PHE A 997 -5.56 12.01 -21.06
C PHE A 997 -4.16 12.63 -20.99
N ILE A 998 -3.50 12.74 -22.13
CA ILE A 998 -2.20 13.41 -22.26
C ILE A 998 -2.41 14.77 -22.90
N LYS A 999 -1.97 15.84 -22.24
CA LYS A 999 -1.99 17.21 -22.76
C LYS A 999 -0.56 17.75 -22.84
N PHE A 1000 -0.12 18.12 -24.03
CA PHE A 1000 1.23 18.59 -24.30
C PHE A 1000 1.30 20.12 -24.27
N ASP A 1001 2.30 20.66 -23.58
CA ASP A 1001 2.66 22.08 -23.60
C ASP A 1001 3.80 22.38 -24.59
N ALA A 1002 4.38 21.34 -25.18
CA ALA A 1002 5.30 21.39 -26.31
C ALA A 1002 5.16 20.11 -27.16
N PRO A 1003 5.36 20.19 -28.49
CA PRO A 1003 5.18 19.04 -29.35
C PRO A 1003 6.23 17.94 -29.06
N PRO A 1004 5.86 16.66 -29.24
CA PRO A 1004 6.81 15.57 -29.45
C PRO A 1004 7.80 15.90 -30.58
N VAL A 1005 8.98 15.28 -30.57
CA VAL A 1005 9.98 15.49 -31.62
C VAL A 1005 10.66 14.19 -32.02
N ILE A 1006 11.06 14.09 -33.29
CA ILE A 1006 12.00 13.08 -33.76
C ILE A 1006 13.38 13.72 -33.79
N ILE A 1007 14.32 13.09 -33.09
CA ILE A 1007 15.72 13.50 -33.02
C ILE A 1007 16.55 12.34 -33.56
N ASN A 1008 17.26 12.56 -34.67
CA ASN A 1008 18.12 11.54 -35.30
C ASN A 1008 17.42 10.19 -35.55
N GLY A 1009 16.12 10.22 -35.88
CA GLY A 1009 15.31 9.02 -36.15
C GLY A 1009 14.69 8.35 -34.93
N GLN A 1010 14.84 8.91 -33.72
CA GLN A 1010 14.20 8.43 -32.49
C GLN A 1010 13.15 9.43 -32.00
N ALA A 1011 12.01 8.93 -31.49
CA ALA A 1011 10.95 9.76 -30.94
C ALA A 1011 11.22 10.14 -29.48
N TYR A 1012 11.04 11.42 -29.17
CA TYR A 1012 11.21 12.03 -27.84
C TYR A 1012 9.94 12.75 -27.43
N LEU A 1013 9.62 12.67 -26.14
CA LEU A 1013 8.50 13.37 -25.54
C LEU A 1013 8.96 14.31 -24.43
N PRO A 1014 8.26 15.44 -24.22
CA PRO A 1014 8.42 16.24 -23.00
C PRO A 1014 8.02 15.37 -21.79
N ILE A 1015 8.99 15.09 -20.92
CA ILE A 1015 8.82 14.07 -19.86
C ILE A 1015 7.72 14.45 -18.86
N ARG A 1016 7.51 15.74 -18.60
CA ARG A 1016 6.50 16.23 -17.67
C ARG A 1016 5.09 15.93 -18.18
N SER A 1017 4.79 16.33 -19.41
CA SER A 1017 3.46 16.19 -20.02
C SER A 1017 3.00 14.74 -20.04
N VAL A 1018 3.94 13.81 -20.27
CA VAL A 1018 3.66 12.38 -20.25
C VAL A 1018 3.53 11.89 -18.81
N SER A 1019 4.57 12.07 -17.99
CA SER A 1019 4.64 11.41 -16.67
C SER A 1019 3.53 11.86 -15.70
N GLU A 1020 3.16 13.14 -15.71
CA GLU A 1020 2.07 13.65 -14.87
C GLU A 1020 0.71 13.09 -15.28
N SER A 1021 0.47 12.87 -16.58
CA SER A 1021 -0.73 12.21 -17.09
C SER A 1021 -0.86 10.75 -16.63
N PHE A 1022 0.25 10.08 -16.29
CA PHE A 1022 0.25 8.74 -15.67
C PHE A 1022 0.26 8.79 -14.13
N GLY A 1023 -0.02 9.96 -13.54
CA GLY A 1023 -0.11 10.14 -12.09
C GLY A 1023 1.23 10.19 -11.37
N ALA A 1024 2.35 10.34 -12.10
CA ALA A 1024 3.68 10.50 -11.54
C ALA A 1024 3.97 11.96 -11.18
N ALA A 1025 4.68 12.19 -10.08
CA ALA A 1025 5.25 13.48 -9.73
C ALA A 1025 6.56 13.69 -10.49
N VAL A 1026 6.79 14.89 -11.05
CA VAL A 1026 8.01 15.22 -11.79
C VAL A 1026 8.74 16.37 -11.09
N ASP A 1027 9.95 16.09 -10.63
CA ASP A 1027 10.85 17.04 -9.98
C ASP A 1027 12.06 17.35 -10.87
N TRP A 1028 12.53 18.60 -10.84
CA TRP A 1028 13.67 19.06 -11.62
C TRP A 1028 14.73 19.66 -10.71
N ASP A 1029 15.92 19.07 -10.73
CA ASP A 1029 17.10 19.60 -10.05
C ASP A 1029 17.95 20.40 -11.06
N GLN A 1030 17.99 21.72 -10.85
CA GLN A 1030 18.72 22.65 -11.69
C GLN A 1030 20.25 22.55 -11.53
N ASP A 1031 20.74 22.16 -10.36
CA ASP A 1031 22.18 22.10 -10.08
C ASP A 1031 22.82 20.86 -10.72
N SER A 1032 22.12 19.72 -10.64
CA SER A 1032 22.58 18.47 -11.25
C SER A 1032 22.11 18.28 -12.70
N LEU A 1033 21.19 19.12 -13.18
CA LEU A 1033 20.46 18.96 -14.44
C LEU A 1033 19.77 17.59 -14.53
N THR A 1034 19.10 17.18 -13.45
CA THR A 1034 18.46 15.87 -13.34
C THR A 1034 16.95 16.02 -13.23
N VAL A 1035 16.22 15.28 -14.06
CA VAL A 1035 14.77 15.12 -13.92
C VAL A 1035 14.49 13.83 -13.13
N THR A 1036 13.60 13.93 -12.14
CA THR A 1036 13.13 12.80 -11.33
C THR A 1036 11.63 12.62 -11.50
N VAL A 1037 11.20 11.46 -11.98
CA VAL A 1037 9.80 11.05 -12.10
C VAL A 1037 9.50 10.02 -11.02
N SER A 1038 8.48 10.25 -10.19
CA SER A 1038 8.11 9.36 -9.08
C SER A 1038 6.64 8.97 -9.13
N THR A 1039 6.35 7.69 -9.13
CA THR A 1039 5.01 7.10 -8.93
C THR A 1039 4.90 6.46 -7.55
N GLU A 1040 3.75 5.90 -7.18
CA GLU A 1040 3.61 5.12 -5.95
C GLU A 1040 4.51 3.86 -5.89
N TYR A 1041 5.03 3.41 -7.04
CA TYR A 1041 5.73 2.13 -7.18
C TYR A 1041 7.09 2.21 -7.91
N ARG A 1042 7.48 3.35 -8.49
CA ARG A 1042 8.75 3.55 -9.21
C ARG A 1042 9.30 4.98 -9.13
N THR A 1043 10.62 5.12 -9.15
CA THR A 1043 11.34 6.39 -9.31
C THR A 1043 12.32 6.32 -10.48
N ILE A 1044 12.17 7.20 -11.47
CA ILE A 1044 13.04 7.31 -12.65
C ILE A 1044 13.84 8.60 -12.53
N THR A 1045 15.16 8.54 -12.56
CA THR A 1045 16.01 9.74 -12.62
C THR A 1045 16.82 9.75 -13.89
N SER A 1046 16.76 10.83 -14.67
CA SER A 1046 17.55 11.00 -15.88
C SER A 1046 18.29 12.32 -15.83
N ARG A 1047 19.60 12.29 -16.06
CA ARG A 1047 20.40 13.51 -16.19
C ARG A 1047 20.40 13.97 -17.64
N ILE A 1048 20.32 15.28 -17.87
CA ILE A 1048 20.42 15.86 -19.21
C ILE A 1048 21.81 15.55 -19.79
N ARG A 1049 21.83 15.20 -21.10
CA ARG A 1049 23.02 14.82 -21.89
C ARG A 1049 23.70 13.53 -21.44
N ASP A 1050 23.12 12.79 -20.51
CA ASP A 1050 23.59 11.47 -20.10
C ASP A 1050 22.75 10.40 -20.82
N ASP A 1051 23.41 9.42 -21.43
CA ASP A 1051 22.76 8.24 -22.04
C ASP A 1051 22.53 7.12 -21.02
N LYS A 1052 22.77 7.43 -19.74
CA LYS A 1052 22.48 6.61 -18.58
C LYS A 1052 21.42 7.29 -17.71
N ALA A 1053 20.26 6.64 -17.61
CA ALA A 1053 19.24 6.97 -16.62
C ALA A 1053 19.31 5.99 -15.44
N TYR A 1054 18.48 6.20 -14.43
CA TYR A 1054 18.29 5.26 -13.33
C TYR A 1054 16.79 5.00 -13.14
N VAL A 1055 16.41 3.74 -12.97
CA VAL A 1055 15.05 3.32 -12.63
C VAL A 1055 15.16 2.59 -11.30
N ASP A 1056 14.47 3.09 -10.29
CA ASP A 1056 14.54 2.63 -8.89
C ASP A 1056 15.97 2.60 -8.33
N GLY A 1057 16.80 3.53 -8.80
CA GLY A 1057 18.22 3.64 -8.46
C GLY A 1057 19.14 2.66 -9.19
N ASP A 1058 18.61 1.75 -10.02
CA ASP A 1058 19.40 0.89 -10.90
C ASP A 1058 19.71 1.62 -12.22
N PRO A 1059 20.97 1.65 -12.68
CA PRO A 1059 21.33 2.31 -13.92
C PRO A 1059 20.77 1.58 -15.15
N VAL A 1060 20.14 2.32 -16.04
CA VAL A 1060 19.57 1.85 -17.32
C VAL A 1060 20.20 2.66 -18.45
N GLN A 1061 20.76 1.96 -19.43
CA GLN A 1061 21.21 2.60 -20.66
C GLN A 1061 19.97 2.99 -21.48
N ILE A 1062 19.88 4.25 -21.89
CA ILE A 1062 18.78 4.75 -22.71
C ILE A 1062 19.24 4.92 -24.16
N ASP A 1063 18.33 4.68 -25.11
CA ASP A 1063 18.62 4.64 -26.56
C ASP A 1063 19.18 5.96 -27.12
N GLY A 1064 19.08 7.05 -26.35
CA GLY A 1064 19.72 8.34 -26.57
C GLY A 1064 19.57 9.23 -25.34
N PRO A 1065 20.44 10.25 -25.15
CA PRO A 1065 20.45 11.04 -23.92
C PRO A 1065 19.19 11.91 -23.78
N ALA A 1066 18.88 12.31 -22.55
CA ALA A 1066 17.85 13.33 -22.32
C ALA A 1066 18.32 14.70 -22.82
N TYR A 1067 17.45 15.47 -23.47
CA TYR A 1067 17.76 16.80 -24.00
C TYR A 1067 16.97 17.88 -23.27
N LEU A 1068 17.60 19.05 -23.10
CA LEU A 1068 16.90 20.27 -22.67
C LEU A 1068 16.67 21.14 -23.91
N LEU A 1069 15.43 21.22 -24.39
CA LEU A 1069 15.03 21.97 -25.58
C LEU A 1069 13.94 22.96 -25.20
N GLU A 1070 14.10 24.25 -25.55
CA GLU A 1070 13.11 25.30 -25.26
C GLU A 1070 12.63 25.28 -23.79
N GLY A 1071 13.56 25.06 -22.85
CA GLY A 1071 13.30 25.01 -21.40
C GLY A 1071 12.60 23.73 -20.91
N ARG A 1072 12.45 22.70 -21.75
CA ARG A 1072 11.77 21.45 -21.42
C ARG A 1072 12.68 20.25 -21.58
N THR A 1073 12.50 19.27 -20.69
CA THR A 1073 13.25 18.02 -20.73
C THR A 1073 12.57 17.02 -21.66
N TYR A 1074 13.26 16.64 -22.73
CA TYR A 1074 12.87 15.64 -23.70
C TYR A 1074 13.61 14.34 -23.43
N VAL A 1075 12.88 13.24 -23.33
CA VAL A 1075 13.45 11.91 -23.03
C VAL A 1075 12.93 10.91 -24.08
N PRO A 1076 13.73 9.87 -24.44
CA PRO A 1076 13.29 8.90 -25.43
C PRO A 1076 11.96 8.27 -25.03
N LEU A 1077 11.00 8.29 -25.94
CA LEU A 1077 9.63 7.84 -25.69
C LEU A 1077 9.59 6.40 -25.17
N ARG A 1078 10.31 5.50 -25.84
CA ARG A 1078 10.35 4.08 -25.47
C ARG A 1078 10.86 3.88 -24.05
N PHE A 1079 11.89 4.62 -23.63
CA PHE A 1079 12.42 4.54 -22.28
C PHE A 1079 11.39 4.94 -21.22
N ILE A 1080 10.69 6.07 -21.41
CA ILE A 1080 9.66 6.53 -20.48
C ILE A 1080 8.51 5.51 -20.44
N ALA A 1081 8.05 5.06 -21.61
CA ALA A 1081 6.95 4.12 -21.70
C ALA A 1081 7.28 2.77 -21.04
N GLU A 1082 8.41 2.15 -21.36
CA GLU A 1082 8.85 0.89 -20.74
C GLU A 1082 9.06 1.03 -19.23
N SER A 1083 9.64 2.16 -18.79
CA SER A 1083 9.86 2.43 -17.37
C SER A 1083 8.55 2.59 -16.59
N LEU A 1084 7.50 3.09 -17.25
CA LEU A 1084 6.15 3.19 -16.69
C LEU A 1084 5.29 1.94 -16.93
N GLY A 1085 5.79 0.95 -17.68
CA GLY A 1085 5.08 -0.30 -17.99
C GLY A 1085 4.05 -0.19 -19.11
N LEU A 1086 4.30 0.68 -20.08
CA LEU A 1086 3.43 1.01 -21.20
C LEU A 1086 3.99 0.47 -22.52
N GLN A 1087 3.11 0.17 -23.46
CA GLN A 1087 3.44 -0.19 -24.84
C GLN A 1087 3.35 1.04 -25.75
N VAL A 1088 4.25 1.09 -26.75
CA VAL A 1088 4.30 2.17 -27.74
C VAL A 1088 4.39 1.58 -29.13
N ASP A 1089 3.41 1.93 -29.96
CA ASP A 1089 3.37 1.61 -31.37
C ASP A 1089 3.57 2.87 -32.21
N TRP A 1090 4.35 2.75 -33.28
CA TRP A 1090 4.63 3.83 -34.22
C TRP A 1090 4.09 3.49 -35.61
N ASN A 1091 3.14 4.29 -36.10
CA ASN A 1091 2.67 4.22 -37.48
C ASN A 1091 3.46 5.19 -38.35
N ALA A 1092 4.44 4.66 -39.10
CA ALA A 1092 5.33 5.49 -39.92
C ALA A 1092 4.63 6.25 -41.06
N PRO A 1093 3.67 5.66 -41.82
CA PRO A 1093 2.93 6.38 -42.85
C PRO A 1093 2.14 7.61 -42.36
N THR A 1094 1.51 7.51 -41.18
CA THR A 1094 0.68 8.60 -40.63
C THR A 1094 1.39 9.42 -39.56
N GLN A 1095 2.62 9.02 -39.19
CA GLN A 1095 3.40 9.61 -38.10
C GLN A 1095 2.64 9.66 -36.77
N ILE A 1096 1.90 8.59 -36.45
CA ILE A 1096 1.09 8.47 -35.24
C ILE A 1096 1.81 7.60 -34.21
N ILE A 1097 1.87 8.09 -32.98
CA ILE A 1097 2.36 7.38 -31.80
C ILE A 1097 1.14 6.89 -31.02
N GLN A 1098 0.96 5.58 -30.89
CA GLN A 1098 -0.07 4.99 -30.05
C GLN A 1098 0.55 4.49 -28.74
N ILE A 1099 -0.03 4.88 -27.61
CA ILE A 1099 0.42 4.50 -26.26
C ILE A 1099 -0.71 3.73 -25.57
N SER A 1100 -0.41 2.49 -25.19
CA SER A 1100 -1.33 1.54 -24.53
C SER A 1100 -0.70 0.92 -23.28
N TYR A 1101 -1.50 0.23 -22.47
CA TYR A 1101 -1.05 -0.51 -21.28
C TYR A 1101 -0.55 -1.91 -21.61
#